data_AF-A0A952SRW3-F1
#
_entry.id   AF-A0A952SRW3-F1
#
_cell.length_a   1.000
_cell.length_b   1.000
_cell.length_c   1.000
_cell.angle_alpha   90.00
_cell.angle_beta   90.00
_cell.angle_gamma   90.00
#
_symmetry.space_group_name_H-M   'P 1'
#
loop_
_entity.id
_entity.type
_entity.pdbx_description
1 polymer ?
#
loop_
_entity_poly.entity_id
_entity_poly.type
_entity_poly.pdbx_seq_one_letter_code
_entity_poly.pdbx_strand_id
1 'polypeptide(L)'
;MRSRWLARFSLAALALSLAAPACAQLLSFDRSAPTADTLTATNELAAFLNSQATSIQALDDPTPGLLAAAAIRRVAAAMLTSGEALGDLGSVRCITARTLLHAIPQLDSAFTADAPILTDPALRMLAADLNALAQAIPRTDEQLDRALRDALAPLTNITNPPGPAWHIPSTPPPQLPILSPADRAAIDPLLSALDRARQFPSHAPSAERTYALLAPACAVLNAPSWLTPDARDVLRTQLHSAIARCLDPADADRGLHDLEHLARVATTLRAFGSIKAGPAKKIATDRINTIIVEAANDRLRSRRVFAAAATVLAAHADDSILSREPQLPTPLRVAWRSAADDLAASQTRLLSALIELLDRPDPLGEPALLSALRAHRENRQFLESLDALASAISAQTSPASRPRLANTYSRLAPRLITLGRDMAKPGPARDDARNALLTIAHAARLAAPSPAEQQLRHAADGTLDQRETWHRVLPDQPPLLIARIDLARNELLETLLDPSAAAHLSPRTQHLQRLDSTVATLDAAIRVIAADPSLLAPWAAWQISDHAWQALVESLERAARDLANAAISNPANSNAPPDAPFTSTAHLVARLLDLPQLLPDTPLIQSTLAQIALGPPHTQTLLLDQRTSIALFCRQLEELASARLRNEPDRVRAIEQTLERTAREILRALDRINLAQNPQP
;
A
#
# COMPACT_ATOMS: atom_id res chain seq x y z
N MET A 1 -38.96 10.31 -46.54
CA MET A 1 -38.42 11.02 -45.35
C MET A 1 -37.80 10.10 -44.29
N ARG A 2 -38.28 8.87 -44.07
CA ARG A 2 -37.66 7.91 -43.13
C ARG A 2 -36.32 7.28 -43.59
N SER A 3 -36.00 7.31 -44.89
CA SER A 3 -34.74 6.71 -45.42
C SER A 3 -33.49 7.61 -45.30
N ARG A 4 -33.65 8.93 -45.08
CA ARG A 4 -32.52 9.85 -44.88
C ARG A 4 -32.04 9.93 -43.42
N TRP A 5 -32.86 9.49 -42.46
CA TRP A 5 -32.51 9.42 -41.05
C TRP A 5 -31.69 8.17 -40.71
N LEU A 6 -32.04 7.01 -41.30
CA LEU A 6 -31.28 5.77 -41.15
C LEU A 6 -29.88 5.86 -41.79
N ALA A 7 -29.71 6.62 -42.86
CA ALA A 7 -28.43 6.79 -43.56
C ALA A 7 -27.42 7.68 -42.80
N ARG A 8 -27.89 8.61 -41.94
CA ARG A 8 -27.02 9.48 -41.12
C ARG A 8 -26.60 8.80 -39.82
N PHE A 9 -27.49 8.01 -39.21
CA PHE A 9 -27.14 7.14 -38.09
C PHE A 9 -26.19 6.01 -38.50
N SER A 10 -26.38 5.43 -39.69
CA SER A 10 -25.46 4.40 -40.18
C SER A 10 -24.10 4.95 -40.59
N LEU A 11 -23.96 6.22 -40.99
CA LEU A 11 -22.66 6.86 -41.27
C LEU A 11 -21.91 7.31 -40.02
N ALA A 12 -22.59 7.78 -38.98
CA ALA A 12 -21.98 8.06 -37.67
C ALA A 12 -21.62 6.75 -36.94
N ALA A 13 -22.49 5.73 -37.02
CA ALA A 13 -22.18 4.39 -36.54
C ALA A 13 -21.11 3.72 -37.40
N LEU A 14 -21.05 3.92 -38.73
CA LEU A 14 -19.92 3.49 -39.57
C LEU A 14 -18.64 4.25 -39.22
N ALA A 15 -18.69 5.56 -38.97
CA ALA A 15 -17.50 6.32 -38.61
C ALA A 15 -16.98 5.93 -37.21
N LEU A 16 -17.87 5.61 -36.26
CA LEU A 16 -17.53 5.09 -34.94
C LEU A 16 -17.11 3.60 -34.97
N SER A 17 -17.66 2.79 -35.86
CA SER A 17 -17.33 1.35 -36.01
C SER A 17 -16.20 1.04 -36.99
N LEU A 18 -15.91 1.93 -37.95
CA LEU A 18 -14.71 1.87 -38.81
C LEU A 18 -13.51 2.57 -38.17
N ALA A 19 -13.72 3.41 -37.16
CA ALA A 19 -12.66 3.85 -36.25
C ALA A 19 -12.36 2.82 -35.15
N ALA A 20 -13.26 1.86 -34.88
CA ALA A 20 -13.01 0.77 -33.92
C ALA A 20 -11.86 -0.17 -34.33
N PRO A 21 -11.65 -0.54 -35.61
CA PRO A 21 -10.46 -1.28 -36.02
C PRO A 21 -9.19 -0.42 -36.09
N ALA A 22 -9.29 0.91 -36.17
CA ALA A 22 -8.14 1.82 -35.98
C ALA A 22 -7.80 1.99 -34.49
N CYS A 23 -8.80 2.04 -33.62
CA CYS A 23 -8.66 1.85 -32.17
C CYS A 23 -8.07 0.46 -31.90
N ALA A 24 -8.47 -0.59 -32.61
CA ALA A 24 -7.83 -1.90 -32.50
C ALA A 24 -6.45 -1.92 -33.17
N GLN A 25 -6.05 -1.07 -34.10
CA GLN A 25 -4.64 -1.07 -34.54
C GLN A 25 -3.72 -0.28 -33.60
N LEU A 26 -4.27 0.65 -32.83
CA LEU A 26 -3.57 1.37 -31.76
C LEU A 26 -3.74 0.73 -30.37
N LEU A 27 -4.73 -0.14 -30.18
CA LEU A 27 -5.12 -0.82 -28.91
C LEU A 27 -5.39 -2.33 -29.06
N SER A 28 -5.21 -2.95 -30.22
CA SER A 28 -5.05 -4.41 -30.43
C SER A 28 -3.66 -4.61 -31.08
N PHE A 29 -2.70 -5.26 -30.44
CA PHE A 29 -2.76 -6.62 -29.90
C PHE A 29 -3.15 -7.68 -30.93
N ASP A 30 -2.92 -7.40 -32.21
CA ASP A 30 -2.74 -8.46 -33.20
C ASP A 30 -1.30 -8.45 -33.73
N ARG A 31 -0.81 -9.65 -34.07
CA ARG A 31 0.61 -10.09 -34.11
C ARG A 31 1.59 -9.38 -35.06
N SER A 32 1.27 -8.19 -35.54
CA SER A 32 2.17 -7.35 -36.36
C SER A 32 2.39 -6.01 -35.66
N ALA A 33 3.51 -5.89 -34.93
CA ALA A 33 3.88 -4.72 -34.17
C ALA A 33 3.91 -3.43 -35.02
N PRO A 34 3.46 -2.28 -34.50
CA PRO A 34 3.95 -1.00 -34.99
C PRO A 34 5.39 -0.80 -34.49
N THR A 35 6.29 -0.45 -35.39
CA THR A 35 7.70 -0.08 -35.13
C THR A 35 7.85 1.28 -34.42
N ALA A 36 6.77 1.83 -33.87
CA ALA A 36 6.73 3.15 -33.26
C ALA A 36 7.27 3.10 -31.82
N ASP A 37 8.10 4.08 -31.46
CA ASP A 37 8.52 4.32 -30.08
C ASP A 37 7.30 4.56 -29.17
N THR A 38 7.38 4.22 -27.88
CA THR A 38 6.28 4.40 -26.90
C THR A 38 5.77 5.84 -26.88
N LEU A 39 6.69 6.78 -27.10
CA LEU A 39 6.51 8.21 -27.28
C LEU A 39 5.65 8.55 -28.50
N THR A 40 5.97 7.96 -29.64
CA THR A 40 5.24 8.16 -30.90
C THR A 40 3.83 7.61 -30.80
N ALA A 41 3.67 6.39 -30.26
CA ALA A 41 2.37 5.77 -30.08
C ALA A 41 1.44 6.58 -29.14
N THR A 42 1.98 7.13 -28.05
CA THR A 42 1.21 7.96 -27.10
C THR A 42 0.74 9.27 -27.74
N ASN A 43 1.59 9.93 -28.52
CA ASN A 43 1.24 11.16 -29.23
C ASN A 43 0.25 10.92 -30.38
N GLU A 44 0.41 9.84 -31.14
CA GLU A 44 -0.53 9.45 -32.19
C GLU A 44 -1.91 9.12 -31.61
N LEU A 45 -1.96 8.42 -30.48
CA LEU A 45 -3.20 8.14 -29.77
C LEU A 45 -3.88 9.44 -29.28
N ALA A 46 -3.11 10.37 -28.71
CA ALA A 46 -3.65 11.68 -28.30
C ALA A 46 -4.19 12.48 -29.50
N ALA A 47 -3.47 12.51 -30.63
CA ALA A 47 -3.90 13.18 -31.85
C ALA A 47 -5.17 12.56 -32.42
N PHE A 48 -5.26 11.22 -32.43
CA PHE A 48 -6.43 10.48 -32.87
C PHE A 48 -7.67 10.80 -32.02
N LEU A 49 -7.54 10.83 -30.69
CA LEU A 49 -8.64 11.19 -29.78
C LEU A 49 -9.11 12.62 -29.97
N ASN A 50 -8.19 13.56 -30.17
CA ASN A 50 -8.53 14.94 -30.49
C ASN A 50 -9.25 15.07 -31.84
N SER A 51 -8.83 14.31 -32.84
CA SER A 51 -9.50 14.22 -34.14
C SER A 51 -10.93 13.69 -34.02
N GLN A 52 -11.14 12.62 -33.24
CA GLN A 52 -12.47 12.09 -32.94
C GLN A 52 -13.35 13.14 -32.24
N ALA A 53 -12.85 13.77 -31.18
CA ALA A 53 -13.60 14.78 -30.43
C ALA A 53 -14.00 15.98 -31.32
N THR A 54 -13.10 16.40 -32.22
CA THR A 54 -13.34 17.50 -33.16
C THR A 54 -14.40 17.11 -34.19
N SER A 55 -14.33 15.88 -34.71
CA SER A 55 -15.31 15.34 -35.66
C SER A 55 -16.71 15.26 -35.05
N ILE A 56 -16.82 14.87 -33.77
CA ILE A 56 -18.10 14.83 -33.05
C ILE A 56 -18.68 16.24 -32.87
N GLN A 57 -17.84 17.24 -32.54
CA GLN A 57 -18.29 18.62 -32.37
C GLN A 57 -18.65 19.32 -33.68
N ALA A 58 -18.12 18.85 -34.81
CA ALA A 58 -18.42 19.39 -36.13
C ALA A 58 -19.77 18.93 -36.70
N LEU A 59 -20.53 18.09 -35.98
CA LEU A 59 -21.88 17.70 -36.36
C LEU A 59 -22.85 18.90 -36.24
N ASP A 60 -23.83 19.01 -37.14
CA ASP A 60 -24.76 20.16 -37.22
C ASP A 60 -25.65 20.35 -35.96
N ASP A 61 -25.82 19.31 -35.13
CA ASP A 61 -26.54 19.35 -33.85
C ASP A 61 -26.10 18.17 -32.96
N PRO A 62 -24.95 18.29 -32.25
CA PRO A 62 -24.44 17.20 -31.43
C PRO A 62 -25.32 17.04 -30.18
N THR A 63 -25.84 15.83 -29.96
CA THR A 63 -26.59 15.52 -28.74
C THR A 63 -25.73 15.73 -27.49
N PRO A 64 -26.31 16.03 -26.32
CA PRO A 64 -25.56 16.16 -25.07
C PRO A 64 -24.64 14.97 -24.75
N GLY A 65 -25.08 13.75 -25.08
CA GLY A 65 -24.28 12.54 -24.94
C GLY A 65 -23.04 12.52 -25.84
N LEU A 66 -23.18 12.96 -27.10
CA LEU A 66 -22.04 13.10 -28.01
C LEU A 66 -21.06 14.18 -27.55
N LEU A 67 -21.56 15.28 -26.97
CA LEU A 67 -20.70 16.32 -26.39
C LEU A 67 -19.90 15.80 -25.19
N ALA A 68 -20.51 14.98 -24.31
CA ALA A 68 -19.81 14.33 -23.21
C ALA A 68 -18.76 13.31 -23.71
N ALA A 69 -19.11 12.50 -24.71
CA ALA A 69 -18.21 11.55 -25.36
C ALA A 69 -16.97 12.24 -25.98
N ALA A 70 -17.17 13.40 -26.62
CA ALA A 70 -16.09 14.22 -27.15
C ALA A 70 -15.21 14.83 -26.04
N ALA A 71 -15.82 15.28 -24.93
CA ALA A 71 -15.10 15.87 -23.81
C ALA A 71 -14.17 14.87 -23.10
N ILE A 72 -14.62 13.62 -22.89
CA ILE A 72 -13.79 12.56 -22.30
C ILE A 72 -12.56 12.26 -23.16
N ARG A 73 -12.75 12.17 -24.48
CA ARG A 73 -11.65 11.98 -25.43
C ARG A 73 -10.63 13.10 -25.37
N ARG A 74 -11.08 14.36 -25.21
CA ARG A 74 -10.19 15.52 -25.03
C ARG A 74 -9.42 15.47 -23.73
N VAL A 75 -10.07 15.12 -22.62
CA VAL A 75 -9.38 14.96 -21.33
C VAL A 75 -8.32 13.88 -21.43
N ALA A 76 -8.65 12.70 -21.97
CA ALA A 76 -7.69 11.63 -22.17
C ALA A 76 -6.52 12.05 -23.08
N ALA A 77 -6.80 12.71 -24.20
CA ALA A 77 -5.77 13.23 -25.11
C ALA A 77 -4.85 14.25 -24.44
N ALA A 78 -5.42 15.20 -23.70
CA ALA A 78 -4.67 16.23 -23.00
C ALA A 78 -3.82 15.63 -21.87
N MET A 79 -4.32 14.61 -21.17
CA MET A 79 -3.58 13.87 -20.15
C MET A 79 -2.43 13.03 -20.73
N LEU A 80 -2.62 12.37 -21.88
CA LEU A 80 -1.54 11.68 -22.59
C LEU A 80 -0.46 12.67 -23.04
N THR A 81 -0.85 13.78 -23.66
CA THR A 81 0.08 14.80 -24.15
C THR A 81 0.86 15.43 -22.99
N SER A 82 0.16 15.80 -21.91
CA SER A 82 0.80 16.38 -20.73
C SER A 82 1.64 15.36 -19.95
N GLY A 83 1.19 14.12 -19.87
CA GLY A 83 1.94 13.04 -19.21
C GLY A 83 3.23 12.73 -19.94
N GLU A 84 3.19 12.71 -21.27
CA GLU A 84 4.38 12.50 -22.08
C GLU A 84 5.38 13.65 -21.92
N ALA A 85 4.91 14.90 -21.97
CA ALA A 85 5.77 16.07 -21.77
C ALA A 85 6.46 16.10 -20.39
N LEU A 86 5.87 15.45 -19.38
CA LEU A 86 6.43 15.35 -18.02
C LEU A 86 7.33 14.13 -17.81
N GLY A 87 7.44 13.23 -18.79
CA GLY A 87 8.24 12.00 -18.67
C GLY A 87 7.77 11.14 -17.50
N ASP A 88 8.72 10.67 -16.68
CA ASP A 88 8.44 9.82 -15.52
C ASP A 88 7.43 10.46 -14.55
N LEU A 89 7.47 11.79 -14.36
CA LEU A 89 6.54 12.54 -13.51
C LEU A 89 5.10 12.55 -14.06
N GLY A 90 4.93 12.28 -15.36
CA GLY A 90 3.63 12.20 -16.01
C GLY A 90 3.04 10.80 -16.11
N SER A 91 3.69 9.77 -15.55
CA SER A 91 3.27 8.38 -15.68
C SER A 91 1.85 8.14 -15.16
N VAL A 92 1.46 8.80 -14.06
CA VAL A 92 0.09 8.73 -13.51
C VAL A 92 -0.93 9.25 -14.51
N ARG A 93 -0.62 10.33 -15.23
CA ARG A 93 -1.51 10.94 -16.24
C ARG A 93 -1.71 10.00 -17.41
N CYS A 94 -0.64 9.40 -17.91
CA CYS A 94 -0.69 8.45 -19.02
C CYS A 94 -1.54 7.22 -18.66
N ILE A 95 -1.32 6.62 -17.49
CA ILE A 95 -2.13 5.46 -17.06
C ILE A 95 -3.59 5.85 -16.89
N THR A 96 -3.87 6.96 -16.23
CA THR A 96 -5.25 7.40 -16.01
C THR A 96 -5.98 7.69 -17.33
N ALA A 97 -5.27 8.25 -18.31
CA ALA A 97 -5.82 8.45 -19.64
C ALA A 97 -6.09 7.12 -20.36
N ARG A 98 -5.19 6.13 -20.24
CA ARG A 98 -5.41 4.77 -20.78
C ARG A 98 -6.58 4.06 -20.07
N THR A 99 -6.77 4.30 -18.78
CA THR A 99 -7.94 3.79 -18.04
C THR A 99 -9.23 4.39 -18.58
N LEU A 100 -9.25 5.71 -18.79
CA LEU A 100 -10.38 6.36 -19.43
C LEU A 100 -10.64 5.79 -20.82
N LEU A 101 -9.59 5.57 -21.62
CA LEU A 101 -9.68 5.00 -22.96
C LEU A 101 -10.30 3.60 -23.00
N HIS A 102 -9.83 2.70 -22.14
CA HIS A 102 -10.38 1.35 -22.04
C HIS A 102 -11.88 1.37 -21.68
N ALA A 103 -12.31 2.38 -20.93
CA ALA A 103 -13.71 2.55 -20.54
C ALA A 103 -14.58 3.31 -21.56
N ILE A 104 -14.00 3.93 -22.59
CA ILE A 104 -14.75 4.73 -23.58
C ILE A 104 -15.94 3.96 -24.16
N PRO A 105 -15.84 2.69 -24.58
CA PRO A 105 -17.00 1.98 -25.16
C PRO A 105 -18.19 1.89 -24.21
N GLN A 106 -17.94 1.70 -22.91
CA GLN A 106 -18.99 1.63 -21.90
C GLN A 106 -19.52 3.00 -21.53
N LEU A 107 -18.64 4.01 -21.45
CA LEU A 107 -19.01 5.39 -21.21
C LEU A 107 -19.87 5.94 -22.35
N ASP A 108 -19.48 5.70 -23.60
CA ASP A 108 -20.25 6.07 -24.79
C ASP A 108 -21.63 5.42 -24.78
N SER A 109 -21.71 4.12 -24.46
CA SER A 109 -22.98 3.41 -24.30
C SER A 109 -23.87 4.06 -23.23
N ALA A 110 -23.28 4.44 -22.09
CA ALA A 110 -23.98 5.12 -21.01
C ALA A 110 -24.47 6.53 -21.36
N PHE A 111 -23.89 7.19 -22.38
CA PHE A 111 -24.30 8.52 -22.85
C PHE A 111 -25.36 8.48 -23.96
N THR A 112 -25.72 7.30 -24.45
CA THR A 112 -26.77 7.18 -25.47
C THR A 112 -28.16 7.35 -24.87
N ALA A 113 -29.11 7.87 -25.68
CA ALA A 113 -30.48 8.16 -25.26
C ALA A 113 -31.28 6.93 -24.78
N ASP A 114 -30.81 5.72 -25.10
CA ASP A 114 -31.44 4.45 -24.72
C ASP A 114 -31.03 3.98 -23.31
N ALA A 115 -30.04 4.63 -22.67
CA ALA A 115 -29.67 4.41 -21.29
C ALA A 115 -30.35 5.47 -20.38
N PRO A 116 -31.46 5.15 -19.68
CA PRO A 116 -32.29 6.12 -18.95
C PRO A 116 -31.62 6.70 -17.67
N ILE A 117 -30.31 6.51 -17.53
CA ILE A 117 -29.55 6.82 -16.32
C ILE A 117 -29.23 8.32 -16.33
N LEU A 118 -28.62 8.86 -17.39
CA LEU A 118 -28.13 10.25 -17.43
C LEU A 118 -29.09 11.20 -18.17
N THR A 119 -29.46 12.30 -17.53
CA THR A 119 -30.30 13.34 -18.14
C THR A 119 -29.49 14.29 -19.03
N ASP A 120 -30.12 14.89 -20.04
CA ASP A 120 -29.49 15.88 -20.91
C ASP A 120 -28.77 17.03 -20.17
N PRO A 121 -29.35 17.64 -19.11
CA PRO A 121 -28.64 18.64 -18.31
C PRO A 121 -27.39 18.09 -17.63
N ALA A 122 -27.43 16.86 -17.11
CA ALA A 122 -26.27 16.22 -16.47
C ALA A 122 -25.15 15.96 -17.49
N LEU A 123 -25.49 15.51 -18.70
CA LEU A 123 -24.55 15.31 -19.79
C LEU A 123 -23.91 16.61 -20.27
N ARG A 124 -24.67 17.73 -20.31
CA ARG A 124 -24.13 19.05 -20.64
C ARG A 124 -23.17 19.57 -19.57
N MET A 125 -23.51 19.40 -18.29
CA MET A 125 -22.65 19.79 -17.17
C MET A 125 -21.34 19.00 -17.18
N LEU A 126 -21.43 17.67 -17.30
CA LEU A 126 -20.30 16.76 -17.49
C LEU A 126 -19.39 17.20 -18.65
N ALA A 127 -19.98 17.49 -19.82
CA ALA A 127 -19.22 17.94 -20.99
C ALA A 127 -18.52 19.27 -20.74
N ALA A 128 -19.16 20.22 -20.04
CA ALA A 128 -18.57 21.52 -19.72
C ALA A 128 -17.38 21.36 -18.75
N ASP A 129 -17.55 20.62 -17.66
CA ASP A 129 -16.53 20.41 -16.64
C ASP A 129 -15.32 19.65 -17.20
N LEU A 130 -15.54 18.62 -18.00
CA LEU A 130 -14.46 17.88 -18.67
C LEU A 130 -13.73 18.73 -19.72
N ASN A 131 -14.43 19.59 -20.48
CA ASN A 131 -13.76 20.50 -21.40
C ASN A 131 -12.93 21.56 -20.64
N ALA A 132 -13.44 22.08 -19.52
CA ALA A 132 -12.69 23.00 -18.67
C ALA A 132 -11.41 22.33 -18.12
N LEU A 133 -11.52 21.08 -17.66
CA LEU A 133 -10.38 20.27 -17.22
C LEU A 133 -9.38 20.01 -18.36
N ALA A 134 -9.84 19.64 -19.55
CA ALA A 134 -8.97 19.40 -20.71
C ALA A 134 -8.17 20.65 -21.11
N GLN A 135 -8.74 21.85 -20.92
CA GLN A 135 -8.07 23.12 -21.19
C GLN A 135 -7.09 23.52 -20.08
N ALA A 136 -7.37 23.13 -18.83
CA ALA A 136 -6.63 23.55 -17.65
C ALA A 136 -6.18 22.34 -16.81
N ILE A 137 -5.46 21.40 -17.43
CA ILE A 137 -4.90 20.25 -16.70
C ILE A 137 -3.98 20.77 -15.58
N PRO A 138 -4.27 20.46 -14.30
CA PRO A 138 -3.45 20.90 -13.18
C PRO A 138 -2.00 20.41 -13.30
N ARG A 139 -1.07 21.14 -12.68
CA ARG A 139 0.36 20.77 -12.68
C ARG A 139 0.69 19.65 -11.69
N THR A 140 -0.10 19.49 -10.63
CA THR A 140 0.10 18.43 -9.64
C THR A 140 -0.96 17.33 -9.81
N ASP A 141 -0.57 16.09 -9.52
CA ASP A 141 -1.45 14.93 -9.72
C ASP A 141 -2.59 14.88 -8.68
N GLU A 142 -2.37 15.37 -7.45
CA GLU A 142 -3.42 15.49 -6.43
C GLU A 142 -4.57 16.42 -6.87
N GLN A 143 -4.23 17.53 -7.52
CA GLN A 143 -5.21 18.46 -8.06
C GLN A 143 -5.89 17.88 -9.30
N LEU A 144 -5.16 17.13 -10.13
CA LEU A 144 -5.72 16.45 -11.29
C LEU A 144 -6.76 15.40 -10.87
N ASP A 145 -6.46 14.58 -9.85
CA ASP A 145 -7.40 13.59 -9.32
C ASP A 145 -8.67 14.24 -8.78
N ARG A 146 -8.53 15.35 -8.04
CA ARG A 146 -9.68 16.13 -7.57
C ARG A 146 -10.50 16.70 -8.72
N ALA A 147 -9.85 17.31 -9.71
CA ALA A 147 -10.55 17.92 -10.84
C ALA A 147 -11.22 16.86 -11.73
N LEU A 148 -10.60 15.69 -11.92
CA LEU A 148 -11.21 14.54 -12.59
C LEU A 148 -12.42 14.02 -11.81
N ARG A 149 -12.33 13.95 -10.47
CA ARG A 149 -13.44 13.55 -9.59
C ARG A 149 -14.63 14.46 -9.75
N ASP A 150 -14.38 15.75 -9.66
CA ASP A 150 -15.43 16.77 -9.72
C ASP A 150 -16.07 16.77 -11.11
N ALA A 151 -15.26 16.66 -12.18
CA ALA A 151 -15.76 16.60 -13.55
C ALA A 151 -16.57 15.33 -13.84
N LEU A 152 -16.18 14.17 -13.30
CA LEU A 152 -16.86 12.89 -13.51
C LEU A 152 -17.95 12.57 -12.46
N ALA A 153 -18.14 13.43 -11.45
CA ALA A 153 -19.12 13.25 -10.39
C ALA A 153 -20.56 12.96 -10.87
N PRO A 154 -21.06 13.59 -11.97
CA PRO A 154 -22.37 13.25 -12.51
C PRO A 154 -22.51 11.77 -12.90
N LEU A 155 -21.45 11.14 -13.40
CA LEU A 155 -21.49 9.73 -13.80
C LEU A 155 -21.56 8.80 -12.60
N THR A 156 -20.70 9.03 -11.60
CA THR A 156 -20.68 8.23 -10.38
C THR A 156 -21.99 8.35 -9.59
N ASN A 157 -22.56 9.55 -9.51
CA ASN A 157 -23.71 9.82 -8.64
C ASN A 157 -25.03 9.30 -9.22
N ILE A 158 -25.08 9.08 -10.54
CA ILE A 158 -26.28 8.64 -11.24
C ILE A 158 -26.23 7.13 -11.52
N THR A 159 -25.06 6.58 -11.83
CA THR A 159 -24.87 5.11 -11.98
C THR A 159 -24.89 4.35 -10.65
N ASN A 160 -24.69 5.07 -9.55
CA ASN A 160 -24.94 4.64 -8.18
C ASN A 160 -25.83 5.70 -7.51
N PRO A 161 -27.14 5.76 -7.83
CA PRO A 161 -28.01 6.71 -7.17
C PRO A 161 -28.00 6.41 -5.67
N PRO A 162 -28.02 7.43 -4.79
CA PRO A 162 -28.15 7.21 -3.36
C PRO A 162 -29.45 6.46 -3.06
N GLY A 163 -29.35 5.14 -2.95
CA GLY A 163 -30.44 4.28 -2.50
C GLY A 163 -30.48 4.28 -0.97
N PRO A 164 -31.64 3.97 -0.35
CA PRO A 164 -31.74 3.82 1.10
C PRO A 164 -30.87 2.67 1.66
N ALA A 165 -30.32 1.82 0.79
CA ALA A 165 -29.55 0.62 1.13
C ALA A 165 -28.07 0.66 0.70
N TRP A 166 -27.60 1.72 0.02
CA TRP A 166 -26.15 1.93 -0.11
C TRP A 166 -25.67 2.48 1.23
N HIS A 167 -25.26 1.52 2.06
CA HIS A 167 -24.64 1.67 3.37
C HIS A 167 -24.44 3.12 3.81
N ILE A 168 -25.30 3.56 4.74
CA ILE A 168 -24.80 4.19 5.96
C ILE A 168 -23.50 3.44 6.26
N PRO A 169 -22.31 4.06 6.24
CA PRO A 169 -21.09 3.36 6.59
C PRO A 169 -21.39 2.53 7.83
N SER A 170 -21.02 1.25 7.79
CA SER A 170 -21.21 0.31 8.90
C SER A 170 -20.64 0.88 10.21
N THR A 171 -19.75 1.87 10.10
CA THR A 171 -19.39 2.84 11.12
C THR A 171 -20.37 4.03 11.15
N PRO A 172 -21.22 4.16 12.18
CA PRO A 172 -21.94 5.41 12.42
C PRO A 172 -20.95 6.58 12.44
N PRO A 173 -21.36 7.81 12.03
CA PRO A 173 -20.48 8.96 12.10
C PRO A 173 -19.85 9.00 13.50
N PRO A 174 -18.52 9.14 13.59
CA PRO A 174 -17.84 9.06 14.87
C PRO A 174 -18.48 10.07 15.82
N GLN A 175 -18.90 9.57 17.00
CA GLN A 175 -19.65 10.40 17.94
C GLN A 175 -18.82 11.62 18.29
N LEU A 176 -19.35 12.79 17.92
CA LEU A 176 -18.75 14.04 18.31
C LEU A 176 -18.84 14.18 19.84
N PRO A 177 -17.83 14.79 20.47
CA PRO A 177 -17.92 15.14 21.87
C PRO A 177 -19.17 16.02 22.14
N ILE A 178 -19.66 16.04 23.37
CA ILE A 178 -20.73 16.97 23.77
C ILE A 178 -20.24 18.41 23.52
N LEU A 179 -20.87 19.10 22.58
CA LEU A 179 -20.47 20.45 22.13
C LEU A 179 -21.27 21.52 22.87
N SER A 180 -20.63 22.66 23.16
CA SER A 180 -21.34 23.87 23.56
C SER A 180 -22.17 24.43 22.39
N PRO A 181 -23.18 25.28 22.62
CA PRO A 181 -23.95 25.91 21.54
C PRO A 181 -23.08 26.69 20.55
N ALA A 182 -22.02 27.35 21.02
CA ALA A 182 -21.11 28.13 20.19
C ALA A 182 -20.21 27.24 19.32
N ASP A 183 -19.65 26.17 19.88
CA ASP A 183 -18.82 25.22 19.13
C ASP A 183 -19.67 24.47 18.09
N ARG A 184 -20.91 24.12 18.44
CA ARG A 184 -21.87 23.51 17.52
C ARG A 184 -22.15 24.43 16.33
N ALA A 185 -22.39 25.73 16.55
CA ALA A 185 -22.61 26.69 15.47
C ALA A 185 -21.42 26.80 14.49
N ALA A 186 -20.19 26.59 14.96
CA ALA A 186 -18.99 26.60 14.13
C ALA A 186 -18.79 25.29 13.34
N ILE A 187 -19.16 24.14 13.93
CA ILE A 187 -18.94 22.80 13.36
C ILE A 187 -20.08 22.38 12.41
N ASP A 188 -21.32 22.74 12.73
CA ASP A 188 -22.53 22.34 11.97
C ASP A 188 -22.48 22.64 10.46
N PRO A 189 -21.92 23.77 9.99
CA PRO A 189 -21.80 24.02 8.56
C PRO A 189 -20.94 22.98 7.83
N LEU A 190 -19.82 22.57 8.44
CA LEU A 190 -18.96 21.51 7.90
C LEU A 190 -19.65 20.16 7.98
N LEU A 191 -20.30 19.83 9.10
CA LEU A 191 -21.08 18.59 9.19
C LEU A 191 -22.17 18.53 8.12
N SER A 192 -22.91 19.61 7.91
CA SER A 192 -23.93 19.69 6.86
C SER A 192 -23.33 19.54 5.46
N ALA A 193 -22.14 20.09 5.21
CA ALA A 193 -21.43 19.89 3.96
C ALA A 193 -20.99 18.43 3.78
N LEU A 194 -20.45 17.80 4.82
CA LEU A 194 -19.99 16.42 4.79
C LEU A 194 -21.15 15.41 4.72
N ASP A 195 -22.26 15.65 5.42
CA ASP A 195 -23.48 14.84 5.34
C ASP A 195 -24.10 14.92 3.94
N ARG A 196 -24.12 16.11 3.32
CA ARG A 196 -24.49 16.25 1.91
C ARG A 196 -23.52 15.49 1.01
N ALA A 197 -22.21 15.65 1.20
CA ALA A 197 -21.20 14.97 0.39
C ALA A 197 -21.28 13.43 0.51
N ARG A 198 -21.64 12.89 1.68
CA ARG A 198 -21.86 11.45 1.89
C ARG A 198 -23.05 10.89 1.14
N GLN A 199 -24.02 11.72 0.76
CA GLN A 199 -25.13 11.31 -0.10
C GLN A 199 -24.69 11.10 -1.55
N PHE A 200 -23.48 11.51 -1.92
CA PHE A 200 -22.94 11.39 -3.28
C PHE A 200 -21.74 10.43 -3.31
N PRO A 201 -21.82 9.30 -4.03
CA PRO A 201 -20.74 8.31 -4.09
C PRO A 201 -19.36 8.88 -4.46
N SER A 202 -19.30 9.90 -5.33
CA SER A 202 -18.04 10.57 -5.70
C SER A 202 -17.36 11.27 -4.54
N HIS A 203 -18.13 11.83 -3.60
CA HIS A 203 -17.62 12.69 -2.54
C HIS A 203 -17.64 12.02 -1.17
N ALA A 204 -18.43 10.97 -0.99
CA ALA A 204 -18.46 10.12 0.21
C ALA A 204 -17.07 9.70 0.74
N PRO A 205 -16.09 9.28 -0.09
CA PRO A 205 -14.77 8.85 0.38
C PRO A 205 -14.01 9.99 1.07
N SER A 206 -14.05 11.18 0.44
CA SER A 206 -13.40 12.38 0.94
C SER A 206 -14.12 12.90 2.18
N ALA A 207 -15.45 12.80 2.20
CA ALA A 207 -16.26 13.17 3.34
C ALA A 207 -15.98 12.26 4.55
N GLU A 208 -15.89 10.94 4.34
CA GLU A 208 -15.54 9.96 5.38
C GLU A 208 -14.14 10.19 5.94
N ARG A 209 -13.14 10.41 5.08
CA ARG A 209 -11.79 10.77 5.52
C ARG A 209 -11.82 12.05 6.37
N THR A 210 -12.58 13.06 5.93
CA THR A 210 -12.71 14.31 6.67
C THR A 210 -13.46 14.10 8.00
N TYR A 211 -14.50 13.26 8.05
CA TYR A 211 -15.17 12.86 9.29
C TYR A 211 -14.21 12.15 10.27
N ALA A 212 -13.41 11.22 9.76
CA ALA A 212 -12.44 10.46 10.53
C ALA A 212 -11.34 11.35 11.13
N LEU A 213 -11.04 12.50 10.50
CA LEU A 213 -10.17 13.52 11.06
C LEU A 213 -10.91 14.46 12.01
N LEU A 214 -12.13 14.87 11.65
CA LEU A 214 -12.93 15.85 12.38
C LEU A 214 -13.27 15.37 13.79
N ALA A 215 -13.70 14.11 13.98
CA ALA A 215 -14.10 13.65 15.31
C ALA A 215 -12.93 13.59 16.32
N PRO A 216 -11.76 13.01 15.98
CA PRO A 216 -10.58 13.12 16.83
C PRO A 216 -10.12 14.57 17.02
N ALA A 217 -10.20 15.43 16.00
CA ALA A 217 -9.86 16.84 16.13
C ALA A 217 -10.80 17.56 17.13
N CYS A 218 -12.10 17.31 17.07
CA CYS A 218 -13.09 17.86 18.00
C CYS A 218 -12.84 17.44 19.45
N ALA A 219 -12.11 16.34 19.71
CA ALA A 219 -11.77 15.94 21.07
C ALA A 219 -10.87 16.95 21.80
N VAL A 220 -10.26 17.93 21.10
CA VAL A 220 -9.60 19.08 21.76
C VAL A 220 -10.58 19.97 22.53
N LEU A 221 -11.87 19.96 22.21
CA LEU A 221 -12.92 20.70 22.93
C LEU A 221 -13.19 20.10 24.31
N ASN A 222 -13.01 18.79 24.45
CA ASN A 222 -13.03 18.06 25.72
C ASN A 222 -11.61 17.85 26.26
N ALA A 223 -10.76 18.86 26.07
CA ALA A 223 -9.39 18.87 26.56
C ALA A 223 -9.35 18.51 28.07
N PRO A 224 -8.35 17.71 28.51
CA PRO A 224 -8.23 17.32 29.90
C PRO A 224 -8.21 18.51 30.87
N SER A 225 -8.72 18.30 32.10
CA SER A 225 -8.84 19.35 33.12
C SER A 225 -7.50 19.92 33.60
N TRP A 226 -6.39 19.24 33.33
CA TRP A 226 -5.04 19.71 33.65
C TRP A 226 -4.50 20.75 32.65
N LEU A 227 -5.15 20.94 31.50
CA LEU A 227 -4.82 22.03 30.59
C LEU A 227 -5.33 23.36 31.14
N THR A 228 -4.54 24.42 30.98
CA THR A 228 -4.92 25.79 31.35
C THR A 228 -6.10 26.29 30.52
N PRO A 229 -6.93 27.22 31.02
CA PRO A 229 -8.01 27.83 30.24
C PRO A 229 -7.52 28.40 28.90
N ASP A 230 -6.40 29.14 28.91
CA ASP A 230 -5.80 29.74 27.72
C ASP A 230 -5.44 28.70 26.66
N ALA A 231 -4.82 27.57 27.06
CA ALA A 231 -4.48 26.50 26.13
C ALA A 231 -5.75 25.87 25.50
N ARG A 232 -6.82 25.70 26.28
CA ARG A 232 -8.10 25.19 25.76
C ARG A 232 -8.73 26.17 24.79
N ASP A 233 -8.66 27.46 25.06
CA ASP A 233 -9.19 28.50 24.18
C ASP A 233 -8.41 28.56 22.86
N VAL A 234 -7.07 28.46 22.89
CA VAL A 234 -6.25 28.39 21.67
C VAL A 234 -6.61 27.18 20.82
N LEU A 235 -6.76 25.99 21.42
CA LEU A 235 -7.19 24.79 20.69
C LEU A 235 -8.57 24.95 20.06
N ARG A 236 -9.53 25.56 20.78
CA ARG A 236 -10.87 25.87 20.25
C ARG A 236 -10.78 26.81 19.06
N THR A 237 -10.02 27.91 19.16
CA THR A 237 -9.83 28.87 18.07
C THR A 237 -9.16 28.22 16.85
N GLN A 238 -8.15 27.37 17.07
CA GLN A 238 -7.49 26.65 15.97
C GLN A 238 -8.45 25.68 15.27
N LEU A 239 -9.29 24.96 16.02
CA LEU A 239 -10.31 24.09 15.45
C LEU A 239 -11.31 24.88 14.59
N HIS A 240 -11.85 25.98 15.10
CA HIS A 240 -12.78 26.82 14.35
C HIS A 240 -12.14 27.39 13.08
N SER A 241 -10.88 27.83 13.14
CA SER A 241 -10.15 28.30 11.96
C SER A 241 -9.89 27.17 10.94
N ALA A 242 -9.59 25.96 11.39
CA ALA A 242 -9.38 24.81 10.50
C ALA A 242 -10.67 24.45 9.77
N ILE A 243 -11.79 24.42 10.49
CA ILE A 243 -13.13 24.16 9.94
C ILE A 243 -13.52 25.23 8.90
N ALA A 244 -13.31 26.52 9.22
CA ALA A 244 -13.58 27.60 8.28
C ALA A 244 -12.76 27.46 6.99
N ARG A 245 -11.48 27.08 7.08
CA ARG A 245 -10.64 26.81 5.89
C ARG A 245 -11.11 25.61 5.10
N CYS A 246 -11.59 24.55 5.74
CA CYS A 246 -12.16 23.38 5.04
C CYS A 246 -13.38 23.74 4.20
N LEU A 247 -14.12 24.79 4.57
CA LEU A 247 -15.30 25.27 3.82
C LEU A 247 -14.93 26.20 2.67
N ASP A 248 -13.70 26.73 2.63
CA ASP A 248 -13.20 27.58 1.55
C ASP A 248 -12.51 26.71 0.47
N PRO A 249 -13.02 26.67 -0.78
CA PRO A 249 -12.41 25.88 -1.85
C PRO A 249 -10.92 26.17 -2.09
N ALA A 250 -10.47 27.42 -1.87
CA ALA A 250 -9.08 27.82 -2.12
C ALA A 250 -8.11 27.38 -1.01
N ASP A 251 -8.60 27.20 0.22
CA ASP A 251 -7.79 26.85 1.40
C ASP A 251 -8.15 25.47 2.00
N ALA A 252 -9.07 24.73 1.38
CA ALA A 252 -9.58 23.44 1.87
C ALA A 252 -8.48 22.45 2.26
N ASP A 253 -7.44 22.34 1.42
CA ASP A 253 -6.33 21.42 1.66
C ASP A 253 -5.55 21.81 2.92
N ARG A 254 -5.31 23.12 3.13
CA ARG A 254 -4.67 23.62 4.35
C ARG A 254 -5.54 23.37 5.59
N GLY A 255 -6.85 23.57 5.47
CA GLY A 255 -7.81 23.25 6.52
C GLY A 255 -7.76 21.77 6.93
N LEU A 256 -7.68 20.86 5.96
CA LEU A 256 -7.54 19.42 6.22
C LEU A 256 -6.24 19.08 6.97
N HIS A 257 -5.12 19.70 6.59
CA HIS A 257 -3.85 19.53 7.29
C HIS A 257 -3.91 20.06 8.73
N ASP A 258 -4.64 21.14 8.98
CA ASP A 258 -4.86 21.68 10.32
C ASP A 258 -5.76 20.75 11.16
N LEU A 259 -6.80 20.15 10.59
CA LEU A 259 -7.62 19.14 11.25
C LEU A 259 -6.80 17.90 11.62
N GLU A 260 -5.93 17.42 10.72
CA GLU A 260 -5.04 16.29 11.00
C GLU A 260 -4.07 16.60 12.17
N HIS A 261 -3.53 17.82 12.19
CA HIS A 261 -2.69 18.26 13.30
C HIS A 261 -3.48 18.25 14.63
N LEU A 262 -4.69 18.80 14.66
CA LEU A 262 -5.52 18.84 15.87
C LEU A 262 -5.95 17.45 16.33
N ALA A 263 -6.28 16.55 15.41
CA ALA A 263 -6.54 15.14 15.71
C ALA A 263 -5.34 14.47 16.40
N ARG A 264 -4.13 14.77 15.93
CA ARG A 264 -2.87 14.29 16.54
C ARG A 264 -2.64 14.89 17.92
N VAL A 265 -2.88 16.19 18.10
CA VAL A 265 -2.82 16.86 19.41
C VAL A 265 -3.79 16.19 20.39
N ALA A 266 -5.05 16.01 20.02
CA ALA A 266 -6.05 15.36 20.87
C ALA A 266 -5.67 13.94 21.27
N THR A 267 -5.15 13.15 20.33
CA THR A 267 -4.67 11.78 20.59
C THR A 267 -3.50 11.79 21.56
N THR A 268 -2.55 12.70 21.36
CA THR A 268 -1.39 12.89 22.25
C THR A 268 -1.85 13.29 23.66
N LEU A 269 -2.77 14.23 23.79
CA LEU A 269 -3.32 14.67 25.08
C LEU A 269 -4.01 13.53 25.83
N ARG A 270 -4.77 12.69 25.12
CA ARG A 270 -5.44 11.51 25.71
C ARG A 270 -4.42 10.47 26.18
N ALA A 271 -3.45 10.11 25.34
CA ALA A 271 -2.41 9.16 25.68
C ALA A 271 -1.50 9.67 26.81
N PHE A 272 -1.26 10.98 26.87
CA PHE A 272 -0.54 11.59 27.98
C PHE A 272 -1.35 11.54 29.28
N GLY A 273 -2.68 11.68 29.17
CA GLY A 273 -3.61 11.54 30.29
C GLY A 273 -3.53 10.18 31.00
N SER A 274 -3.27 9.08 30.28
CA SER A 274 -3.20 7.73 30.84
C SER A 274 -1.86 7.39 31.54
N ILE A 275 -0.82 8.23 31.38
CA ILE A 275 0.45 8.03 32.09
C ILE A 275 0.23 8.12 33.61
N LYS A 276 0.87 7.24 34.39
CA LYS A 276 0.82 7.26 35.86
C LYS A 276 1.29 8.63 36.41
N ALA A 277 0.65 9.10 37.47
CA ALA A 277 1.01 10.37 38.10
C ALA A 277 2.44 10.32 38.66
N GLY A 278 3.20 11.41 38.46
CA GLY A 278 4.59 11.54 38.91
C GLY A 278 5.19 12.90 38.53
N PRO A 279 6.41 13.21 39.02
CA PRO A 279 7.07 14.50 38.76
C PRO A 279 7.29 14.76 37.26
N ALA A 280 7.66 13.71 36.51
CA ALA A 280 7.80 13.75 35.06
C ALA A 280 6.52 14.19 34.34
N LYS A 281 5.36 13.63 34.75
CA LYS A 281 4.06 13.99 34.19
C LYS A 281 3.70 15.45 34.49
N LYS A 282 4.03 15.94 35.69
CA LYS A 282 3.78 17.35 36.08
C LYS A 282 4.59 18.31 35.21
N ILE A 283 5.89 18.09 35.04
CA ILE A 283 6.75 18.94 34.20
C ILE A 283 6.27 18.93 32.75
N ALA A 284 6.01 17.75 32.18
CA ALA A 284 5.51 17.64 30.81
C ALA A 284 4.12 18.30 30.64
N THR A 285 3.28 18.30 31.68
CA THR A 285 1.98 19.00 31.67
C THR A 285 2.16 20.51 31.50
N ASP A 286 3.05 21.12 32.28
CA ASP A 286 3.33 22.57 32.21
C ASP A 286 3.94 22.97 30.85
N ARG A 287 4.81 22.11 30.29
CA ARG A 287 5.41 22.31 28.97
C ARG A 287 4.40 22.17 27.82
N ILE A 288 3.56 21.13 27.85
CA ILE A 288 2.50 20.94 26.84
C ILE A 288 1.56 22.16 26.82
N ASN A 289 1.17 22.68 28.00
CA ASN A 289 0.39 23.91 28.10
C ASN A 289 1.07 25.09 27.38
N THR A 290 2.36 25.29 27.64
CA THR A 290 3.15 26.37 27.03
C THR A 290 3.20 26.24 25.51
N ILE A 291 3.49 25.03 25.00
CA ILE A 291 3.58 24.76 23.56
C ILE A 291 2.24 25.03 22.87
N ILE A 292 1.11 24.64 23.47
CA ILE A 292 -0.22 24.88 22.90
C ILE A 292 -0.49 26.38 22.79
N VAL A 293 -0.18 27.16 23.83
CA VAL A 293 -0.36 28.61 23.82
C VAL A 293 0.56 29.27 22.79
N GLU A 294 1.82 28.85 22.70
CA GLU A 294 2.79 29.34 21.71
C GLU A 294 2.48 28.90 20.27
N ALA A 295 1.73 27.82 20.07
CA ALA A 295 1.39 27.28 18.74
C ALA A 295 0.62 28.29 17.87
N ALA A 296 -0.01 29.29 18.47
CA ALA A 296 -0.60 30.41 17.73
C ALA A 296 0.45 31.16 16.89
N ASN A 297 1.69 31.27 17.39
CA ASN A 297 2.80 31.99 16.77
C ASN A 297 3.77 31.08 16.00
N ASP A 298 3.94 29.81 16.43
CA ASP A 298 4.83 28.84 15.78
C ASP A 298 4.15 27.48 15.55
N ARG A 299 3.34 27.42 14.49
CA ARG A 299 2.59 26.22 14.11
C ARG A 299 3.49 25.05 13.70
N LEU A 300 4.63 25.34 13.06
CA LEU A 300 5.54 24.30 12.56
C LEU A 300 6.23 23.57 13.72
N ARG A 301 6.69 24.31 14.74
CA ARG A 301 7.25 23.73 15.95
C ARG A 301 6.21 22.87 16.69
N SER A 302 4.99 23.40 16.90
CA SER A 302 3.90 22.64 17.53
C SER A 302 3.65 21.31 16.80
N ARG A 303 3.53 21.33 15.47
CA ARG A 303 3.34 20.12 14.65
C ARG A 303 4.45 19.09 14.86
N ARG A 304 5.72 19.51 14.86
CA ARG A 304 6.87 18.63 15.06
C ARG A 304 6.90 18.03 16.47
N VAL A 305 6.66 18.85 17.49
CA VAL A 305 6.67 18.42 18.89
C VAL A 305 5.55 17.42 19.16
N PHE A 306 4.32 17.70 18.73
CA PHE A 306 3.22 16.76 18.92
C PHE A 306 3.37 15.49 18.07
N ALA A 307 4.02 15.55 16.91
CA ALA A 307 4.37 14.33 16.17
C ALA A 307 5.39 13.46 16.92
N ALA A 308 6.44 14.07 17.50
CA ALA A 308 7.41 13.35 18.32
C ALA A 308 6.76 12.77 19.59
N ALA A 309 5.97 13.57 20.31
CA ALA A 309 5.26 13.14 21.51
C ALA A 309 4.28 11.98 21.22
N ALA A 310 3.50 12.06 20.14
CA ALA A 310 2.61 10.98 19.73
C ALA A 310 3.38 9.67 19.49
N THR A 311 4.56 9.74 18.86
CA THR A 311 5.42 8.58 18.61
C THR A 311 5.90 7.92 19.90
N VAL A 312 6.31 8.71 20.88
CA VAL A 312 6.76 8.22 22.19
C VAL A 312 5.61 7.59 22.98
N LEU A 313 4.46 8.25 23.01
CA LEU A 313 3.29 7.79 23.76
C LEU A 313 2.68 6.53 23.14
N ALA A 314 2.67 6.41 21.82
CA ALA A 314 2.21 5.20 21.13
C ALA A 314 3.10 3.99 21.48
N ALA A 315 4.42 4.18 21.54
CA ALA A 315 5.34 3.14 21.98
C ALA A 315 5.14 2.74 23.45
N HIS A 316 4.74 3.68 24.31
CA HIS A 316 4.49 3.42 25.72
C HIS A 316 3.17 2.67 26.00
N ALA A 317 2.16 2.78 25.12
CA ALA A 317 0.80 2.34 25.42
C ALA A 317 0.54 0.82 25.25
N ASP A 318 1.43 0.08 24.61
CA ASP A 318 1.18 -1.31 24.22
C ASP A 318 1.94 -2.34 25.08
N ASP A 319 1.25 -2.81 26.12
CA ASP A 319 1.71 -3.88 27.03
C ASP A 319 1.08 -5.25 26.71
N SER A 320 0.31 -5.36 25.62
CA SER A 320 -0.44 -6.58 25.29
C SER A 320 0.47 -7.81 25.18
N ILE A 321 1.68 -7.62 24.65
CA ILE A 321 2.68 -8.67 24.50
C ILE A 321 3.04 -9.32 25.83
N LEU A 322 3.13 -8.55 26.93
CA LEU A 322 3.53 -9.05 28.25
C LEU A 322 2.57 -10.10 28.80
N SER A 323 1.30 -10.09 28.36
CA SER A 323 0.29 -11.07 28.75
C SER A 323 0.53 -12.49 28.20
N ARG A 324 1.46 -12.66 27.24
CA ARG A 324 1.76 -13.96 26.59
C ARG A 324 2.60 -14.92 27.41
N GLU A 325 3.20 -14.49 28.53
CA GLU A 325 4.09 -15.34 29.34
C GLU A 325 3.51 -16.76 29.65
N PRO A 326 2.22 -16.93 30.01
CA PRO A 326 1.65 -18.24 30.31
C PRO A 326 1.59 -19.19 29.11
N GLN A 327 1.62 -18.65 27.88
CA GLN A 327 1.53 -19.39 26.63
C GLN A 327 2.90 -19.88 26.13
N LEU A 328 3.98 -19.58 26.87
CA LEU A 328 5.33 -19.98 26.49
C LEU A 328 5.73 -21.30 27.15
N PRO A 329 6.45 -22.19 26.44
CA PRO A 329 7.12 -23.33 27.04
C PRO A 329 8.01 -22.90 28.21
N THR A 330 8.02 -23.69 29.29
CA THR A 330 8.81 -23.41 30.51
C THR A 330 10.26 -22.98 30.24
N PRO A 331 11.01 -23.60 29.31
CA PRO A 331 12.39 -23.21 29.02
C PRO A 331 12.57 -21.76 28.54
N LEU A 332 11.56 -21.14 27.91
CA LEU A 332 11.64 -19.77 27.39
C LEU A 332 11.18 -18.70 28.38
N ARG A 333 10.42 -19.08 29.41
CA ARG A 333 9.85 -18.12 30.38
C ARG A 333 10.91 -17.33 31.15
N VAL A 334 12.10 -17.92 31.38
CA VAL A 334 13.19 -17.24 32.07
C VAL A 334 13.74 -16.09 31.21
N ALA A 335 14.01 -16.34 29.93
CA ALA A 335 14.45 -15.31 28.98
C ALA A 335 13.38 -14.23 28.79
N TRP A 336 12.11 -14.63 28.71
CA TRP A 336 10.97 -13.73 28.57
C TRP A 336 10.89 -12.70 29.69
N ARG A 337 10.98 -13.15 30.96
CA ARG A 337 10.91 -12.24 32.12
C ARG A 337 12.03 -11.21 32.11
N SER A 338 13.26 -11.63 31.80
CA SER A 338 14.39 -10.69 31.68
C SER A 338 14.15 -9.65 30.58
N ALA A 339 13.62 -10.07 29.43
CA ALA A 339 13.30 -9.16 28.33
C ALA A 339 12.12 -8.22 28.65
N ALA A 340 11.14 -8.68 29.42
CA ALA A 340 10.03 -7.87 29.90
C ALA A 340 10.50 -6.75 30.84
N ASP A 341 11.45 -7.05 31.75
CA ASP A 341 12.06 -6.05 32.63
C ASP A 341 12.81 -4.98 31.81
N ASP A 342 13.50 -5.39 30.74
CA ASP A 342 14.20 -4.47 29.83
C ASP A 342 13.24 -3.58 29.02
N LEU A 343 12.10 -4.13 28.60
CA LEU A 343 11.05 -3.36 27.95
C LEU A 343 10.51 -2.29 28.91
N ALA A 344 10.20 -2.66 30.15
CA ALA A 344 9.72 -1.73 31.19
C ALA A 344 10.76 -0.62 31.50
N ALA A 345 12.05 -0.98 31.55
CA ALA A 345 13.13 0.00 31.72
C ALA A 345 13.21 0.97 30.52
N SER A 346 13.08 0.47 29.29
CA SER A 346 13.08 1.30 28.07
C SER A 346 11.87 2.25 28.00
N GLN A 347 10.69 1.79 28.43
CA GLN A 347 9.48 2.62 28.53
C GLN A 347 9.69 3.78 29.50
N THR A 348 10.35 3.54 30.64
CA THR A 348 10.66 4.59 31.63
C THR A 348 11.63 5.64 31.05
N ARG A 349 12.61 5.21 30.24
CA ARG A 349 13.53 6.13 29.55
C ARG A 349 12.82 6.97 28.49
N LEU A 350 11.90 6.36 27.72
CA LEU A 350 11.09 7.07 26.72
C LEU A 350 10.26 8.18 27.36
N LEU A 351 9.64 7.94 28.51
CA LEU A 351 8.90 8.97 29.24
C LEU A 351 9.80 10.11 29.76
N SER A 352 11.04 9.80 30.10
CA SER A 352 12.02 10.81 30.53
C SER A 352 12.47 11.66 29.33
N ALA A 353 12.77 11.02 28.20
CA ALA A 353 13.11 11.69 26.94
C ALA A 353 11.98 12.60 26.44
N LEU A 354 10.71 12.20 26.62
CA LEU A 354 9.55 13.02 26.25
C LEU A 354 9.64 14.45 26.81
N ILE A 355 10.11 14.63 28.05
CA ILE A 355 10.23 15.95 28.67
C ILE A 355 11.25 16.80 27.93
N GLU A 356 12.39 16.21 27.57
CA GLU A 356 13.45 16.89 26.82
C GLU A 356 12.95 17.32 25.43
N LEU A 357 12.15 16.49 24.76
CA LEU A 357 11.58 16.80 23.43
C LEU A 357 10.71 18.03 23.40
N LEU A 358 9.94 18.27 24.48
CA LEU A 358 9.03 19.41 24.56
C LEU A 358 9.80 20.74 24.51
N ASP A 359 11.06 20.75 24.95
CA ASP A 359 11.90 21.95 24.99
C ASP A 359 12.72 22.15 23.70
N ARG A 360 12.70 21.20 22.76
CA ARG A 360 13.50 21.26 21.52
C ARG A 360 12.75 21.90 20.33
N PRO A 361 13.47 22.60 19.43
CA PRO A 361 12.88 23.11 18.19
C PRO A 361 12.71 22.03 17.11
N ASP A 362 13.55 20.99 17.11
CA ASP A 362 13.46 19.85 16.19
C ASP A 362 13.64 18.50 16.91
N PRO A 363 12.58 18.01 17.57
CA PRO A 363 12.66 16.82 18.42
C PRO A 363 12.86 15.51 17.63
N LEU A 364 12.46 15.47 16.35
CA LEU A 364 12.57 14.25 15.53
C LEU A 364 14.01 14.00 15.03
N GLY A 365 14.87 15.02 15.05
CA GLY A 365 16.28 14.90 14.71
C GLY A 365 17.20 14.52 15.89
N GLU A 366 16.67 14.40 17.12
CA GLU A 366 17.51 14.23 18.31
C GLU A 366 18.05 12.79 18.43
N PRO A 367 19.39 12.59 18.45
CA PRO A 367 19.98 11.25 18.51
C PRO A 367 19.59 10.45 19.76
N ALA A 368 19.41 11.13 20.91
CA ALA A 368 19.01 10.50 22.17
C ALA A 368 17.60 9.91 22.09
N LEU A 369 16.64 10.62 21.47
CA LEU A 369 15.30 10.12 21.22
C LEU A 369 15.32 8.91 20.30
N LEU A 370 16.02 9.04 19.17
CA LEU A 370 16.12 7.96 18.19
C LEU A 370 16.75 6.72 18.83
N SER A 371 17.75 6.90 19.69
CA SER A 371 18.35 5.82 20.47
C SER A 371 17.38 5.19 21.47
N ALA A 372 16.57 5.99 22.18
CA ALA A 372 15.59 5.47 23.14
C ALA A 372 14.46 4.71 22.44
N LEU A 373 13.93 5.25 21.34
CA LEU A 373 12.94 4.60 20.49
C LEU A 373 13.48 3.31 19.88
N ARG A 374 14.73 3.33 19.41
CA ARG A 374 15.41 2.14 18.90
C ARG A 374 15.54 1.07 19.97
N ALA A 375 16.03 1.41 21.16
CA ALA A 375 16.17 0.46 22.26
C ALA A 375 14.83 -0.17 22.66
N HIS A 376 13.76 0.64 22.72
CA HIS A 376 12.42 0.14 23.01
C HIS A 376 11.91 -0.82 21.92
N ARG A 377 12.06 -0.44 20.64
CA ARG A 377 11.70 -1.30 19.50
C ARG A 377 12.49 -2.61 19.49
N GLU A 378 13.80 -2.56 19.74
CA GLU A 378 14.65 -3.75 19.78
C GLU A 378 14.23 -4.70 20.91
N ASN A 379 13.89 -4.18 22.10
CA ASN A 379 13.43 -4.99 23.23
C ASN A 379 12.05 -5.61 22.96
N ARG A 380 11.14 -4.85 22.35
CA ARG A 380 9.84 -5.37 21.92
C ARG A 380 9.99 -6.47 20.87
N GLN A 381 10.76 -6.20 19.82
CA GLN A 381 11.04 -7.17 18.75
C GLN A 381 11.69 -8.45 19.27
N PHE A 382 12.48 -8.34 20.35
CA PHE A 382 13.05 -9.51 21.01
C PHE A 382 11.99 -10.36 21.70
N LEU A 383 11.02 -9.76 22.41
CA LEU A 383 9.88 -10.49 22.96
C LEU A 383 9.04 -11.15 21.85
N GLU A 384 8.76 -10.44 20.76
CA GLU A 384 8.06 -10.99 19.58
C GLU A 384 8.83 -12.18 18.99
N SER A 385 10.17 -12.12 18.98
CA SER A 385 11.02 -13.22 18.52
C SER A 385 10.99 -14.42 19.46
N LEU A 386 10.89 -14.22 20.78
CA LEU A 386 10.74 -15.30 21.76
C LEU A 386 9.38 -15.99 21.65
N ASP A 387 8.32 -15.23 21.39
CA ASP A 387 6.98 -15.74 21.17
C ASP A 387 6.88 -16.55 19.85
N ALA A 388 7.48 -16.03 18.78
CA ALA A 388 7.59 -16.77 17.52
C ALA A 388 8.42 -18.05 17.67
N LEU A 389 9.52 -18.01 18.43
CA LEU A 389 10.29 -19.21 18.77
C LEU A 389 9.44 -20.22 19.53
N ALA A 390 8.70 -19.78 20.55
CA ALA A 390 7.79 -20.62 21.30
C ALA A 390 6.78 -21.32 20.39
N SER A 391 6.19 -20.59 19.45
CA SER A 391 5.26 -21.13 18.46
C SER A 391 5.91 -22.18 17.55
N ALA A 392 7.14 -21.95 17.10
CA ALA A 392 7.87 -22.86 16.20
C ALA A 392 8.30 -24.18 16.88
N ILE A 393 8.62 -24.14 18.18
CA ILE A 393 9.15 -25.31 18.90
C ILE A 393 8.12 -26.05 19.75
N SER A 394 6.90 -25.51 19.88
CA SER A 394 5.84 -26.13 20.68
C SER A 394 5.14 -27.25 19.92
N ALA A 395 4.79 -28.33 20.61
CA ALA A 395 3.77 -29.25 20.13
C ALA A 395 2.39 -28.63 20.39
N GLN A 396 1.53 -28.57 19.38
CA GLN A 396 0.12 -28.23 19.60
C GLN A 396 -0.53 -29.32 20.46
N THR A 397 -0.65 -29.05 21.76
CA THR A 397 -1.57 -29.76 22.65
C THR A 397 -2.80 -28.87 22.87
N SER A 398 -3.96 -29.50 23.10
CA SER A 398 -5.26 -28.85 23.35
C SER A 398 -5.14 -27.51 24.10
N PRO A 399 -5.93 -26.46 23.73
CA PRO A 399 -5.79 -25.08 24.26
C PRO A 399 -5.87 -24.96 25.78
N ALA A 400 -6.36 -25.99 26.49
CA ALA A 400 -6.42 -26.06 27.94
C ALA A 400 -5.11 -26.57 28.62
N SER A 401 -4.11 -27.00 27.85
CA SER A 401 -2.88 -27.61 28.38
C SER A 401 -1.69 -26.66 28.31
N ARG A 402 -0.78 -26.77 29.30
CA ARG A 402 0.48 -25.99 29.28
C ARG A 402 1.32 -26.39 28.05
N PRO A 403 1.83 -25.43 27.27
CA PRO A 403 2.61 -25.71 26.07
C PRO A 403 3.89 -26.47 26.41
N ARG A 404 4.19 -27.51 25.63
CA ARG A 404 5.38 -28.35 25.75
C ARG A 404 6.21 -28.26 24.47
N LEU A 405 7.51 -28.44 24.60
CA LEU A 405 8.39 -28.58 23.44
C LEU A 405 8.02 -29.83 22.65
N ALA A 406 8.00 -29.71 21.32
CA ALA A 406 7.89 -30.85 20.43
C ALA A 406 9.09 -31.80 20.60
N ASN A 407 8.88 -33.09 20.37
CA ASN A 407 9.89 -34.12 20.58
C ASN A 407 11.20 -33.83 19.82
N THR A 408 11.09 -33.31 18.59
CA THR A 408 12.21 -32.86 17.75
C THR A 408 13.11 -31.84 18.46
N TYR A 409 12.55 -30.96 19.28
CA TYR A 409 13.25 -29.88 19.97
C TYR A 409 13.50 -30.15 21.45
N SER A 410 13.15 -31.33 21.97
CA SER A 410 13.30 -31.69 23.38
C SER A 410 14.73 -31.49 23.92
N ARG A 411 15.74 -31.75 23.07
CA ARG A 411 17.17 -31.57 23.40
C ARG A 411 17.59 -30.10 23.54
N LEU A 412 16.80 -29.13 23.07
CA LEU A 412 17.08 -27.69 23.24
C LEU A 412 16.74 -27.16 24.64
N ALA A 413 15.91 -27.87 25.41
CA ALA A 413 15.44 -27.37 26.71
C ALA A 413 16.57 -26.92 27.66
N PRO A 414 17.65 -27.69 27.89
CA PRO A 414 18.73 -27.28 28.78
C PRO A 414 19.44 -26.02 28.28
N ARG A 415 19.69 -25.91 26.97
CA ARG A 415 20.34 -24.76 26.35
C ARG A 415 19.50 -23.50 26.50
N LEU A 416 18.20 -23.57 26.22
CA LEU A 416 17.26 -22.43 26.37
C LEU A 416 17.19 -21.94 27.82
N ILE A 417 17.17 -22.85 28.80
CA ILE A 417 17.19 -22.48 30.23
C ILE A 417 18.49 -21.76 30.59
N THR A 418 19.64 -22.26 30.13
CA THR A 418 20.94 -21.63 30.38
C THR A 418 21.01 -20.23 29.77
N LEU A 419 20.63 -20.08 28.50
CA LEU A 419 20.58 -18.78 27.83
C LEU A 419 19.60 -17.81 28.54
N GLY A 420 18.45 -18.31 29.00
CA GLY A 420 17.52 -17.51 29.79
C GLY A 420 18.09 -17.03 31.13
N ARG A 421 18.95 -17.82 31.78
CA ARG A 421 19.67 -17.40 32.98
C ARG A 421 20.77 -16.39 32.67
N ASP A 422 21.47 -16.56 31.54
CA ASP A 422 22.53 -15.64 31.12
C ASP A 422 21.97 -14.27 30.70
N MET A 423 20.74 -14.22 30.14
CA MET A 423 20.01 -12.97 29.90
C MET A 423 19.83 -12.10 31.16
N ALA A 424 19.70 -12.73 32.33
CA ALA A 424 19.54 -12.02 33.60
C ALA A 424 20.86 -11.45 34.16
N LYS A 425 22.02 -11.79 33.56
CA LYS A 425 23.33 -11.29 33.98
C LYS A 425 23.63 -9.93 33.31
N PRO A 426 24.40 -9.04 33.94
CA PRO A 426 24.85 -7.82 33.29
C PRO A 426 26.03 -8.07 32.32
N GLY A 427 26.19 -7.19 31.33
CA GLY A 427 27.37 -7.16 30.45
C GLY A 427 27.33 -8.18 29.31
N PRO A 428 28.49 -8.64 28.80
CA PRO A 428 28.61 -9.38 27.54
C PRO A 428 27.84 -10.71 27.54
N ALA A 429 27.72 -11.38 28.69
CA ALA A 429 26.99 -12.63 28.81
C ALA A 429 25.51 -12.51 28.40
N ARG A 430 24.88 -11.36 28.67
CA ARG A 430 23.49 -11.10 28.28
C ARG A 430 23.37 -10.81 26.79
N ASP A 431 24.29 -10.04 26.22
CA ASP A 431 24.29 -9.75 24.79
C ASP A 431 24.53 -11.03 23.97
N ASP A 432 25.45 -11.88 24.41
CA ASP A 432 25.71 -13.20 23.84
C ASP A 432 24.48 -14.11 23.94
N ALA A 433 23.81 -14.13 25.10
CA ALA A 433 22.59 -14.91 25.29
C ALA A 433 21.43 -14.44 24.41
N ARG A 434 21.25 -13.11 24.29
CA ARG A 434 20.26 -12.49 23.41
C ARG A 434 20.50 -12.88 21.96
N ASN A 435 21.74 -12.75 21.49
CA ASN A 435 22.13 -13.10 20.12
C ASN A 435 21.96 -14.60 19.85
N ALA A 436 22.31 -15.45 20.80
CA ALA A 436 22.11 -16.89 20.68
C ALA A 436 20.60 -17.26 20.61
N LEU A 437 19.75 -16.65 21.44
CA LEU A 437 18.30 -16.85 21.40
C LEU A 437 17.69 -16.37 20.09
N LEU A 438 18.11 -15.20 19.58
CA LEU A 438 17.69 -14.71 18.27
C LEU A 438 18.12 -15.66 17.14
N THR A 439 19.33 -16.22 17.21
CA THR A 439 19.83 -17.18 16.23
C THR A 439 19.03 -18.48 16.27
N ILE A 440 18.70 -18.98 17.46
CA ILE A 440 17.85 -20.17 17.65
C ILE A 440 16.43 -19.92 17.15
N ALA A 441 15.85 -18.75 17.48
CA ALA A 441 14.54 -18.34 16.98
C ALA A 441 14.49 -18.31 15.46
N HIS A 442 15.52 -17.75 14.82
CA HIS A 442 15.63 -17.71 13.37
C HIS A 442 15.76 -19.11 12.75
N ALA A 443 16.65 -19.95 13.28
CA ALA A 443 16.86 -21.32 12.81
C ALA A 443 15.60 -22.20 12.96
N ALA A 444 14.90 -22.11 14.09
CA ALA A 444 13.69 -22.90 14.33
C ALA A 444 12.55 -22.52 13.37
N ARG A 445 12.43 -21.24 13.00
CA ARG A 445 11.45 -20.79 11.99
C ARG A 445 11.76 -21.32 10.60
N LEU A 446 13.02 -21.29 10.20
CA LEU A 446 13.47 -21.78 8.88
C LEU A 446 13.39 -23.31 8.74
N ALA A 447 13.38 -24.04 9.85
CA ALA A 447 13.22 -25.49 9.82
C ALA A 447 11.81 -25.95 9.37
N ALA A 448 10.79 -25.07 9.44
CA ALA A 448 9.46 -25.39 8.92
C ALA A 448 9.40 -25.17 7.39
N PRO A 449 8.72 -26.04 6.63
CA PRO A 449 8.58 -25.86 5.18
C PRO A 449 7.79 -24.60 4.86
N SER A 450 8.29 -23.81 3.91
CA SER A 450 7.60 -22.61 3.43
C SER A 450 6.41 -22.98 2.52
N PRO A 451 5.40 -22.10 2.36
CA PRO A 451 4.30 -22.35 1.43
C PRO A 451 4.76 -22.61 0.00
N ALA A 452 5.77 -21.87 -0.48
CA ALA A 452 6.36 -22.04 -1.80
C ALA A 452 7.07 -23.40 -1.95
N GLU A 453 7.72 -23.89 -0.90
CA GLU A 453 8.29 -25.24 -0.90
C GLU A 453 7.21 -26.32 -0.93
N GLN A 454 6.08 -26.12 -0.24
CA GLN A 454 4.96 -27.05 -0.33
C GLN A 454 4.42 -27.12 -1.76
N GLN A 455 4.26 -25.98 -2.44
CA GLN A 455 3.86 -25.92 -3.85
C GLN A 455 4.88 -26.64 -4.76
N LEU A 456 6.18 -26.43 -4.53
CA LEU A 456 7.25 -27.14 -5.24
C LEU A 456 7.16 -28.66 -5.04
N ARG A 457 6.94 -29.13 -3.81
CA ARG A 457 6.77 -30.55 -3.48
C ARG A 457 5.54 -31.14 -4.15
N HIS A 458 4.40 -30.46 -4.06
CA HIS A 458 3.17 -30.89 -4.73
C HIS A 458 3.30 -30.97 -6.25
N ALA A 459 4.04 -30.05 -6.86
CA ALA A 459 4.35 -30.07 -8.29
C ALA A 459 5.24 -31.26 -8.66
N ALA A 460 6.25 -31.59 -7.84
CA ALA A 460 7.11 -32.75 -8.03
C ALA A 460 6.36 -34.09 -7.87
N ASP A 461 5.43 -34.16 -6.91
CA ASP A 461 4.58 -35.33 -6.66
C ASP A 461 3.45 -35.49 -7.71
N GLY A 462 3.27 -34.48 -8.56
CA GLY A 462 2.30 -34.49 -9.68
C GLY A 462 0.85 -34.27 -9.26
N THR A 463 0.62 -33.58 -8.15
CA THR A 463 -0.71 -33.42 -7.51
C THR A 463 -1.41 -32.08 -7.78
N LEU A 464 -0.77 -31.15 -8.51
CA LEU A 464 -1.30 -29.81 -8.84
C LEU A 464 -1.43 -29.59 -10.35
N ASP A 465 -2.46 -28.82 -10.77
CA ASP A 465 -2.62 -28.30 -12.14
C ASP A 465 -1.41 -27.47 -12.62
N GLN A 466 -0.61 -26.95 -11.69
CA GLN A 466 0.60 -26.17 -11.98
C GLN A 466 1.83 -27.03 -12.36
N ARG A 467 1.70 -28.37 -12.39
CA ARG A 467 2.78 -29.29 -12.79
C ARG A 467 3.34 -28.93 -14.16
N GLU A 468 2.49 -28.65 -15.13
CA GLU A 468 2.91 -28.30 -16.50
C GLU A 468 3.71 -27.00 -16.52
N THR A 469 3.32 -26.00 -15.74
CA THR A 469 4.05 -24.73 -15.67
C THR A 469 5.41 -24.89 -15.00
N TRP A 470 5.49 -25.62 -13.89
CA TRP A 470 6.76 -25.93 -13.23
C TRP A 470 7.69 -26.70 -14.16
N HIS A 471 7.20 -27.71 -14.89
CA HIS A 471 8.01 -28.45 -15.86
C HIS A 471 8.42 -27.62 -17.09
N ARG A 472 7.55 -26.71 -17.56
CA ARG A 472 7.88 -25.78 -18.66
C ARG A 472 9.05 -24.88 -18.30
N VAL A 473 9.05 -24.34 -17.08
CA VAL A 473 10.08 -23.41 -16.62
C VAL A 473 11.33 -24.15 -16.13
N LEU A 474 11.15 -25.25 -15.41
CA LEU A 474 12.21 -26.02 -14.74
C LEU A 474 12.10 -27.52 -15.06
N PRO A 475 12.50 -27.97 -16.27
CA PRO A 475 12.45 -29.38 -16.63
C PRO A 475 13.41 -30.19 -15.74
N ASP A 476 12.90 -31.25 -15.10
CA ASP A 476 13.64 -32.24 -14.29
C ASP A 476 14.39 -31.71 -13.04
N GLN A 477 14.26 -30.41 -12.72
CA GLN A 477 14.94 -29.76 -11.60
C GLN A 477 14.19 -29.76 -10.25
N PRO A 478 12.83 -29.77 -10.18
CA PRO A 478 12.12 -29.71 -8.89
C PRO A 478 12.56 -30.76 -7.86
N PRO A 479 12.76 -32.06 -8.22
CA PRO A 479 13.22 -33.05 -7.26
C PRO A 479 14.63 -32.78 -6.72
N LEU A 480 15.53 -32.23 -7.55
CA LEU A 480 16.89 -31.89 -7.14
C LEU A 480 16.90 -30.72 -6.14
N LEU A 481 16.05 -29.71 -6.39
CA LEU A 481 15.90 -28.56 -5.50
C LEU A 481 15.30 -28.99 -4.15
N ILE A 482 14.29 -29.86 -4.15
CA ILE A 482 13.69 -30.42 -2.93
C ILE A 482 14.74 -31.19 -2.12
N ALA A 483 15.49 -32.09 -2.76
CA ALA A 483 16.54 -32.87 -2.10
C ALA A 483 17.60 -31.96 -1.46
N ARG A 484 17.91 -30.82 -2.10
CA ARG A 484 18.86 -29.83 -1.57
C ARG A 484 18.31 -29.10 -0.34
N ILE A 485 17.04 -28.73 -0.33
CA ILE A 485 16.36 -28.11 0.81
C ILE A 485 16.32 -29.08 1.99
N ASP A 486 15.97 -30.35 1.75
CA ASP A 486 15.92 -31.38 2.78
C ASP A 486 17.29 -31.61 3.42
N LEU A 487 18.35 -31.66 2.62
CA LEU A 487 19.71 -31.77 3.13
C LEU A 487 20.07 -30.55 4.02
N ALA A 488 19.86 -29.33 3.54
CA ALA A 488 20.19 -28.11 4.28
C ALA A 488 19.39 -27.98 5.58
N ARG A 489 18.12 -28.38 5.58
CA ARG A 489 17.25 -28.41 6.76
C ARG A 489 17.73 -29.42 7.80
N ASN A 490 18.09 -30.63 7.37
CA ASN A 490 18.61 -31.65 8.28
C ASN A 490 19.94 -31.20 8.92
N GLU A 491 20.86 -30.65 8.14
CA GLU A 491 22.12 -30.07 8.65
C GLU A 491 21.87 -28.93 9.65
N LEU A 492 20.87 -28.08 9.39
CA LEU A 492 20.48 -27.00 10.31
C LEU A 492 19.94 -27.56 11.63
N LEU A 493 19.03 -28.54 11.57
CA LEU A 493 18.46 -29.17 12.75
C LEU A 493 19.53 -29.88 13.59
N GLU A 494 20.44 -30.61 12.96
CA GLU A 494 21.57 -31.25 13.66
C GLU A 494 22.45 -30.22 14.37
N THR A 495 22.80 -29.14 13.68
CA THR A 495 23.62 -28.03 14.23
C THR A 495 22.89 -27.28 15.35
N LEU A 496 21.57 -27.11 15.24
CA LEU A 496 20.76 -26.45 16.25
C LEU A 496 20.74 -27.24 17.57
N LEU A 497 20.63 -28.57 17.46
CA LEU A 497 20.56 -29.49 18.58
C LEU A 497 21.93 -29.77 19.23
N ASP A 498 23.04 -29.46 18.54
CA ASP A 498 24.40 -29.60 19.08
C ASP A 498 24.95 -28.27 19.64
N PRO A 499 25.14 -28.15 20.97
CA PRO A 499 25.70 -26.95 21.57
C PRO A 499 27.16 -26.68 21.16
N SER A 500 27.92 -27.70 20.75
CA SER A 500 29.31 -27.54 20.30
C SER A 500 29.42 -27.00 18.87
N ALA A 501 28.37 -27.12 18.07
CA ALA A 501 28.31 -26.69 16.68
C ALA A 501 27.76 -25.25 16.51
N ALA A 502 27.63 -24.48 17.60
CA ALA A 502 27.03 -23.14 17.58
C ALA A 502 27.66 -22.19 16.54
N ALA A 503 28.97 -22.28 16.30
CA ALA A 503 29.69 -21.49 15.30
C ALA A 503 29.23 -21.76 13.86
N HIS A 504 28.67 -22.95 13.59
CA HIS A 504 28.17 -23.34 12.26
C HIS A 504 26.70 -23.02 12.06
N LEU A 505 25.97 -22.63 13.10
CA LEU A 505 24.53 -22.39 13.03
C LEU A 505 24.20 -21.24 12.08
N SER A 506 24.96 -20.14 12.15
CA SER A 506 24.74 -18.96 11.29
C SER A 506 24.94 -19.28 9.79
N PRO A 507 26.06 -19.91 9.34
CA PRO A 507 26.21 -20.35 7.96
C PRO A 507 25.10 -21.27 7.45
N ARG A 508 24.66 -22.26 8.25
CA ARG A 508 23.59 -23.19 7.85
C ARG A 508 22.24 -22.48 7.73
N THR A 509 21.97 -21.55 8.64
CA THR A 509 20.76 -20.74 8.62
C THR A 509 20.72 -19.85 7.38
N GLN A 510 21.84 -19.20 7.04
CA GLN A 510 21.96 -18.42 5.80
C GLN A 510 21.79 -19.28 4.54
N HIS A 511 22.31 -20.52 4.54
CA HIS A 511 22.14 -21.42 3.40
C HIS A 511 20.67 -21.79 3.17
N LEU A 512 19.96 -22.24 4.21
CA LEU A 512 18.54 -22.59 4.09
C LEU A 512 17.67 -21.38 3.74
N GLN A 513 17.93 -20.22 4.35
CA GLN A 513 17.22 -18.98 4.03
C GLN A 513 17.38 -18.57 2.56
N ARG A 514 18.55 -18.80 1.96
CA ARG A 514 18.77 -18.53 0.52
C ARG A 514 17.99 -19.49 -0.35
N LEU A 515 17.93 -20.77 0.02
CA LEU A 515 17.13 -21.76 -0.71
C LEU A 515 15.64 -21.43 -0.61
N ASP A 516 15.13 -21.13 0.59
CA ASP A 516 13.73 -20.71 0.78
C ASP A 516 13.39 -19.45 -0.01
N SER A 517 14.26 -18.44 0.03
CA SER A 517 14.10 -17.22 -0.77
C SER A 517 14.11 -17.52 -2.28
N THR A 518 14.95 -18.48 -2.71
CA THR A 518 15.00 -18.90 -4.11
C THR A 518 13.69 -19.56 -4.51
N VAL A 519 13.18 -20.49 -3.71
CA VAL A 519 11.91 -21.17 -3.98
C VAL A 519 10.73 -20.20 -3.97
N ALA A 520 10.68 -19.27 -3.02
CA ALA A 520 9.66 -18.23 -3.00
C ALA A 520 9.69 -17.34 -4.25
N THR A 521 10.90 -17.01 -4.74
CA THR A 521 11.07 -16.26 -5.99
C THR A 521 10.61 -17.06 -7.21
N LEU A 522 10.95 -18.35 -7.25
CA LEU A 522 10.55 -19.25 -8.33
C LEU A 522 9.03 -19.43 -8.36
N ASP A 523 8.39 -19.62 -7.20
CA ASP A 523 6.94 -19.66 -7.10
C ASP A 523 6.32 -18.36 -7.63
N ALA A 524 6.76 -17.21 -7.14
CA ALA A 524 6.26 -15.92 -7.62
C ALA A 524 6.40 -15.77 -9.15
N ALA A 525 7.56 -16.12 -9.71
CA ALA A 525 7.78 -16.07 -11.16
C ALA A 525 6.84 -17.03 -11.91
N ILE A 526 6.66 -18.25 -11.41
CA ILE A 526 5.81 -19.27 -12.03
C ILE A 526 4.34 -18.87 -11.99
N ARG A 527 3.88 -18.23 -10.90
CA ARG A 527 2.53 -17.64 -10.84
C ARG A 527 2.33 -16.58 -11.91
N VAL A 528 3.32 -15.71 -12.12
CA VAL A 528 3.26 -14.67 -13.18
C VAL A 528 3.27 -15.30 -14.57
N ILE A 529 4.12 -16.29 -14.81
CA ILE A 529 4.22 -17.00 -16.10
C ILE A 529 2.93 -17.76 -16.43
N ALA A 530 2.27 -18.33 -15.42
CA ALA A 530 0.99 -19.03 -15.58
C ALA A 530 -0.21 -18.09 -15.70
N ALA A 531 -0.08 -16.82 -15.33
CA ALA A 531 -1.19 -15.89 -15.26
C ALA A 531 -1.57 -15.33 -16.62
N ASP A 532 -2.88 -15.20 -16.84
CA ASP A 532 -3.44 -14.40 -17.92
C ASP A 532 -3.31 -12.91 -17.53
N PRO A 533 -2.73 -12.03 -18.38
CA PRO A 533 -2.66 -10.59 -18.11
C PRO A 533 -4.06 -9.97 -17.87
N SER A 534 -5.13 -10.60 -18.38
CA SER A 534 -6.51 -10.17 -18.14
C SER A 534 -6.89 -10.19 -16.65
N LEU A 535 -6.22 -10.99 -15.81
CA LEU A 535 -6.43 -11.01 -14.37
C LEU A 535 -6.05 -9.68 -13.70
N LEU A 536 -5.15 -8.90 -14.32
CA LEU A 536 -4.74 -7.59 -13.84
C LEU A 536 -5.51 -6.45 -14.52
N ALA A 537 -6.26 -6.73 -15.59
CA ALA A 537 -7.09 -5.75 -16.30
C ALA A 537 -8.12 -5.01 -15.41
N PRO A 538 -8.70 -5.60 -14.35
CA PRO A 538 -9.58 -4.89 -13.41
C PRO A 538 -8.85 -3.88 -12.53
N TRP A 539 -7.53 -3.72 -12.65
CA TRP A 539 -6.75 -2.83 -11.81
C TRP A 539 -6.17 -1.68 -12.64
N ALA A 540 -6.79 -0.50 -12.55
CA ALA A 540 -6.40 0.65 -13.37
C ALA A 540 -5.01 1.21 -13.14
N ALA A 541 -4.40 0.93 -12.00
CA ALA A 541 -2.99 1.28 -11.79
C ALA A 541 -2.06 0.44 -12.69
N TRP A 542 -2.55 -0.70 -13.21
CA TRP A 542 -1.81 -1.65 -14.02
C TRP A 542 -2.40 -1.79 -15.41
N GLN A 543 -1.88 -0.97 -16.32
CA GLN A 543 -2.22 -1.05 -17.73
C GLN A 543 -0.95 -1.19 -18.53
N ILE A 544 -0.71 -2.42 -18.97
CA ILE A 544 0.43 -2.78 -19.79
C ILE A 544 -0.04 -3.52 -21.03
N SER A 545 0.72 -3.38 -22.09
CA SER A 545 0.49 -4.06 -23.36
C SER A 545 0.81 -5.56 -23.27
N ASP A 546 0.18 -6.38 -24.11
CA ASP A 546 0.52 -7.82 -24.20
C ASP A 546 1.99 -8.02 -24.56
N HIS A 547 2.58 -7.11 -25.34
CA HIS A 547 4.00 -7.16 -25.69
C HIS A 547 4.90 -6.88 -24.48
N ALA A 548 4.53 -5.90 -23.65
CA ALA A 548 5.18 -5.64 -22.37
C ALA A 548 5.06 -6.84 -21.41
N TRP A 549 3.88 -7.48 -21.35
CA TRP A 549 3.67 -8.70 -20.57
C TRP A 549 4.51 -9.86 -21.08
N GLN A 550 4.53 -10.12 -22.39
CA GLN A 550 5.35 -11.17 -22.99
C GLN A 550 6.83 -10.93 -22.75
N ALA A 551 7.32 -9.71 -22.93
CA ALA A 551 8.70 -9.35 -22.63
C ALA A 551 9.03 -9.60 -21.14
N LEU A 552 8.12 -9.27 -20.22
CA LEU A 552 8.26 -9.60 -18.81
C LEU A 552 8.35 -11.13 -18.59
N VAL A 553 7.40 -11.90 -19.12
CA VAL A 553 7.34 -13.36 -18.99
C VAL A 553 8.62 -14.03 -19.50
N GLU A 554 9.11 -13.65 -20.69
CA GLU A 554 10.36 -14.18 -21.24
C GLU A 554 11.57 -13.88 -20.35
N SER A 555 11.59 -12.70 -19.71
CA SER A 555 12.63 -12.33 -18.75
C SER A 555 12.58 -13.21 -17.51
N LEU A 556 11.38 -13.43 -16.98
CA LEU A 556 11.13 -14.23 -15.80
C LEU A 556 11.44 -15.71 -16.03
N GLU A 557 11.06 -16.27 -17.18
CA GLU A 557 11.40 -17.65 -17.55
C GLU A 557 12.92 -17.87 -17.62
N ARG A 558 13.67 -16.89 -18.15
CA ARG A 558 15.14 -16.96 -18.22
C ARG A 558 15.74 -16.83 -16.81
N ALA A 559 15.32 -15.82 -16.05
CA ALA A 559 15.82 -15.57 -14.70
C ALA A 559 15.51 -16.72 -13.74
N ALA A 560 14.32 -17.35 -13.85
CA ALA A 560 13.93 -18.49 -13.03
C ALA A 560 14.82 -19.71 -13.31
N ARG A 561 15.11 -20.00 -14.59
CA ARG A 561 16.04 -21.07 -14.99
C ARG A 561 17.44 -20.85 -14.45
N ASP A 562 17.97 -19.64 -14.63
CA ASP A 562 19.32 -19.29 -14.16
C ASP A 562 19.42 -19.39 -12.62
N LEU A 563 18.38 -18.93 -11.92
CA LEU A 563 18.29 -18.97 -10.46
C LEU A 563 18.23 -20.42 -9.93
N ALA A 564 17.41 -21.28 -10.53
CA ALA A 564 17.32 -22.69 -10.15
C ALA A 564 18.63 -23.45 -10.42
N ASN A 565 19.25 -23.23 -11.58
CA ASN A 565 20.55 -23.81 -11.93
C ASN A 565 21.64 -23.39 -10.93
N ALA A 566 21.65 -22.11 -10.53
CA ALA A 566 22.60 -21.60 -9.54
C ALA A 566 22.38 -22.24 -8.16
N ALA A 567 21.13 -22.40 -7.72
CA ALA A 567 20.78 -23.02 -6.45
C ALA A 567 21.18 -24.51 -6.37
N ILE A 568 21.10 -25.23 -7.50
CA ILE A 568 21.47 -26.64 -7.60
C ILE A 568 23.00 -26.81 -7.70
N SER A 569 23.67 -26.00 -8.52
CA SER A 569 25.06 -26.28 -8.95
C SER A 569 26.14 -25.77 -7.99
N ASN A 570 25.86 -24.80 -7.11
CA ASN A 570 26.90 -24.05 -6.41
C ASN A 570 26.78 -24.08 -4.86
N PRO A 571 27.21 -25.17 -4.19
CA PRO A 571 27.07 -25.31 -2.74
C PRO A 571 28.04 -24.46 -1.91
N ALA A 572 29.16 -23.99 -2.48
CA ALA A 572 30.29 -23.43 -1.71
C ALA A 572 30.62 -21.94 -2.00
N ASN A 573 30.24 -21.38 -3.16
CA ASN A 573 30.55 -19.99 -3.55
C ASN A 573 29.37 -19.03 -3.29
N SER A 574 28.82 -19.13 -2.08
CA SER A 574 27.52 -18.57 -1.70
C SER A 574 27.51 -17.09 -1.29
N ASN A 575 28.57 -16.32 -1.58
CA ASN A 575 28.62 -14.88 -1.25
C ASN A 575 28.06 -13.95 -2.33
N ALA A 576 27.77 -14.47 -3.53
CA ALA A 576 26.98 -13.70 -4.50
C ALA A 576 25.53 -13.68 -4.01
N PRO A 577 24.90 -12.50 -3.81
CA PRO A 577 23.46 -12.45 -3.66
C PRO A 577 22.81 -13.11 -4.89
N PRO A 578 21.56 -13.59 -4.81
CA PRO A 578 20.75 -13.78 -6.00
C PRO A 578 20.49 -12.39 -6.61
N ASP A 579 21.51 -11.77 -7.20
CA ASP A 579 21.43 -10.57 -8.02
C ASP A 579 20.87 -10.96 -9.40
N ALA A 580 19.85 -11.82 -9.43
CA ALA A 580 19.00 -11.92 -10.60
C ALA A 580 18.21 -10.60 -10.64
N PRO A 581 18.39 -9.75 -11.66
CA PRO A 581 17.87 -8.38 -11.68
C PRO A 581 16.34 -8.29 -11.75
N PHE A 582 15.61 -9.38 -11.55
CA PHE A 582 14.15 -9.49 -11.70
C PHE A 582 13.42 -10.12 -10.51
N THR A 583 14.12 -10.44 -9.42
CA THR A 583 13.49 -11.11 -8.26
C THR A 583 12.38 -10.25 -7.65
N SER A 584 12.62 -8.95 -7.44
CA SER A 584 11.61 -8.06 -6.84
C SER A 584 10.47 -7.78 -7.82
N THR A 585 10.78 -7.72 -9.11
CA THR A 585 9.78 -7.59 -10.18
C THR A 585 8.78 -8.76 -10.17
N ALA A 586 9.28 -10.00 -10.10
CA ALA A 586 8.44 -11.20 -10.01
C ALA A 586 7.50 -11.15 -8.78
N HIS A 587 8.06 -10.83 -7.61
CA HIS A 587 7.29 -10.73 -6.37
C HIS A 587 6.24 -9.62 -6.42
N LEU A 588 6.57 -8.47 -7.01
CA LEU A 588 5.60 -7.38 -7.18
C LEU A 588 4.42 -7.86 -8.01
N VAL A 589 4.66 -8.38 -9.22
CA VAL A 589 3.59 -8.81 -10.12
C VAL A 589 2.77 -9.94 -9.51
N ALA A 590 3.43 -10.92 -8.88
CA ALA A 590 2.78 -12.03 -8.21
C ALA A 590 1.87 -11.56 -7.06
N ARG A 591 2.30 -10.55 -6.29
CA ARG A 591 1.44 -9.93 -5.27
C ARG A 591 0.27 -9.17 -5.87
N LEU A 592 0.49 -8.50 -6.99
CA LEU A 592 -0.58 -7.78 -7.68
C LEU A 592 -1.64 -8.74 -8.23
N LEU A 593 -1.25 -9.94 -8.68
CA LEU A 593 -2.17 -11.00 -9.11
C LEU A 593 -3.03 -11.56 -7.97
N ASP A 594 -2.54 -11.48 -6.73
CA ASP A 594 -3.29 -11.94 -5.55
C ASP A 594 -4.35 -10.92 -5.08
N LEU A 595 -4.26 -9.65 -5.52
CA LEU A 595 -5.17 -8.58 -5.12
C LEU A 595 -6.59 -8.68 -5.73
N PRO A 596 -6.79 -9.01 -7.03
CA PRO A 596 -8.11 -9.12 -7.65
C PRO A 596 -9.03 -10.14 -6.98
N GLN A 597 -8.51 -11.17 -6.33
CA GLN A 597 -9.32 -12.16 -5.60
C GLN A 597 -10.08 -11.55 -4.40
N LEU A 598 -9.81 -10.29 -4.06
CA LEU A 598 -10.46 -9.52 -3.00
C LEU A 598 -11.48 -8.50 -3.54
N LEU A 599 -11.71 -8.45 -4.85
CA LEU A 599 -12.67 -7.53 -5.47
C LEU A 599 -14.09 -8.09 -5.41
N PRO A 600 -15.08 -7.35 -4.88
CA PRO A 600 -16.48 -7.70 -5.07
C PRO A 600 -16.86 -7.59 -6.56
N ASP A 601 -17.80 -8.45 -7.01
CA ASP A 601 -18.42 -8.36 -8.34
C ASP A 601 -19.13 -7.00 -8.49
N THR A 602 -18.39 -6.00 -8.97
CA THR A 602 -18.85 -4.62 -9.08
C THR A 602 -19.08 -4.29 -10.57
N PRO A 603 -20.18 -3.61 -10.95
CA PRO A 603 -20.42 -3.20 -12.33
C PRO A 603 -19.22 -2.46 -12.92
N LEU A 604 -18.88 -2.73 -14.18
CA LEU A 604 -17.60 -2.32 -14.76
C LEU A 604 -17.41 -0.80 -14.91
N ILE A 605 -18.50 -0.03 -15.08
CA ILE A 605 -18.44 1.45 -15.02
C ILE A 605 -18.07 1.93 -13.61
N GLN A 606 -18.60 1.27 -12.58
CA GLN A 606 -18.34 1.62 -11.18
C GLN A 606 -16.92 1.19 -10.77
N SER A 607 -16.44 0.05 -11.27
CA SER A 607 -15.05 -0.36 -11.08
C SER A 607 -14.09 0.63 -11.75
N THR A 608 -14.38 1.07 -12.98
CA THR A 608 -13.60 2.09 -13.71
C THR A 608 -13.55 3.44 -12.97
N LEU A 609 -14.67 3.91 -12.45
CA LEU A 609 -14.71 5.18 -11.71
C LEU A 609 -13.96 5.06 -10.36
N ALA A 610 -14.10 3.93 -9.66
CA ALA A 610 -13.31 3.64 -8.47
C ALA A 610 -11.80 3.59 -8.76
N GLN A 611 -11.45 3.01 -9.90
CA GLN A 611 -10.11 2.83 -10.44
C GLN A 611 -9.39 4.14 -10.82
N ILE A 612 -10.11 5.18 -11.24
CA ILE A 612 -9.57 6.54 -11.50
C ILE A 612 -9.52 7.38 -10.20
N ALA A 613 -9.48 6.73 -9.03
CA ALA A 613 -9.50 7.35 -7.71
C ALA A 613 -10.80 8.11 -7.37
N LEU A 614 -11.93 7.77 -7.98
CA LEU A 614 -13.23 8.43 -7.76
C LEU A 614 -14.22 7.61 -6.90
N GLY A 615 -13.77 6.47 -6.34
CA GLY A 615 -14.58 5.59 -5.49
C GLY A 615 -14.20 5.62 -4.01
N PRO A 616 -15.02 4.99 -3.13
CA PRO A 616 -14.75 4.83 -1.70
C PRO A 616 -13.39 4.19 -1.42
N PRO A 617 -12.79 4.48 -0.25
CA PRO A 617 -11.50 3.93 0.11
C PRO A 617 -11.65 2.43 0.36
N HIS A 618 -11.55 1.64 -0.70
CA HIS A 618 -11.41 0.20 -0.60
C HIS A 618 -9.98 -0.12 -0.14
N THR A 619 -9.71 -1.34 0.30
CA THR A 619 -8.35 -1.89 0.50
C THR A 619 -7.38 -1.57 -0.66
N GLN A 620 -7.89 -1.30 -1.85
CA GLN A 620 -7.13 -0.87 -3.03
C GLN A 620 -6.66 0.59 -3.01
N THR A 621 -7.28 1.48 -2.23
CA THR A 621 -6.82 2.88 -2.09
C THR A 621 -5.48 3.02 -1.37
N LEU A 622 -5.04 1.99 -0.65
CA LEU A 622 -3.69 1.93 -0.08
C LEU A 622 -2.59 1.83 -1.14
N LEU A 623 -2.95 1.34 -2.33
CA LEU A 623 -2.07 1.30 -3.50
C LEU A 623 -2.07 2.64 -4.24
N LEU A 624 -3.00 3.54 -3.93
CA LEU A 624 -3.09 4.86 -4.55
C LEU A 624 -1.90 5.75 -4.16
N ASP A 625 -1.41 5.62 -2.92
CA ASP A 625 -0.16 6.27 -2.47
C ASP A 625 1.08 5.74 -3.22
N GLN A 626 0.98 4.55 -3.83
CA GLN A 626 2.03 3.94 -4.66
C GLN A 626 1.74 4.05 -6.16
N ARG A 627 0.65 4.72 -6.55
CA ARG A 627 0.17 4.81 -7.94
C ARG A 627 1.23 5.39 -8.86
N THR A 628 1.98 6.39 -8.43
CA THR A 628 3.09 6.96 -9.21
C THR A 628 4.17 5.94 -9.50
N SER A 629 4.58 5.18 -8.48
CA SER A 629 5.61 4.15 -8.61
C SER A 629 5.14 2.99 -9.49
N ILE A 630 3.89 2.54 -9.31
CA ILE A 630 3.29 1.51 -10.17
C ILE A 630 3.17 2.02 -11.61
N ALA A 631 2.79 3.28 -11.78
CA ALA A 631 2.65 3.84 -13.11
C ALA A 631 3.98 3.96 -13.85
N LEU A 632 5.02 4.38 -13.14
CA LEU A 632 6.38 4.35 -13.63
C LEU A 632 6.80 2.93 -13.99
N PHE A 633 6.49 1.95 -13.13
CA PHE A 633 6.80 0.54 -13.37
C PHE A 633 6.16 0.03 -14.68
N CYS A 634 4.87 0.28 -14.91
CA CYS A 634 4.19 -0.09 -16.15
C CYS A 634 4.80 0.61 -17.38
N ARG A 635 5.12 1.91 -17.29
CA ARG A 635 5.81 2.65 -18.37
C ARG A 635 7.15 2.02 -18.73
N GLN A 636 7.93 1.60 -17.72
CA GLN A 636 9.22 0.96 -17.94
C GLN A 636 9.08 -0.44 -18.56
N LEU A 637 7.99 -1.18 -18.28
CA LEU A 637 7.72 -2.45 -18.97
C LEU A 637 7.39 -2.26 -20.46
N GLU A 638 6.65 -1.22 -20.81
CA GLU A 638 6.41 -0.87 -22.22
C GLU A 638 7.72 -0.55 -22.93
N GLU A 639 8.56 0.26 -22.28
CA GLU A 639 9.85 0.64 -22.83
C GLU A 639 10.80 -0.57 -22.95
N LEU A 640 10.70 -1.54 -22.03
CA LEU A 640 11.45 -2.80 -22.12
C LEU A 640 11.09 -3.58 -23.40
N ALA A 641 9.80 -3.70 -23.71
CA ALA A 641 9.35 -4.35 -24.94
C ALA A 641 9.85 -3.62 -26.18
N SER A 642 9.72 -2.29 -26.22
CA SER A 642 10.21 -1.47 -27.34
C SER A 642 11.74 -1.58 -27.52
N ALA A 643 12.52 -1.50 -26.44
CA ALA A 643 13.97 -1.63 -26.49
C ALA A 643 14.43 -3.01 -26.99
N ARG A 644 13.68 -4.08 -26.65
CA ARG A 644 13.94 -5.43 -27.17
C ARG A 644 13.63 -5.55 -28.65
N LEU A 645 12.50 -5.02 -29.10
CA LEU A 645 12.14 -4.99 -30.53
C LEU A 645 13.19 -4.22 -31.36
N ARG A 646 13.77 -3.15 -30.79
CA ARG A 646 14.86 -2.38 -31.40
C ARG A 646 16.25 -3.04 -31.27
N ASN A 647 16.38 -4.17 -30.58
CA ASN A 647 17.65 -4.84 -30.26
C ASN A 647 18.67 -3.91 -29.57
N GLU A 648 18.25 -3.18 -28.53
CA GLU A 648 19.08 -2.26 -27.76
C GLU A 648 19.52 -2.89 -26.41
N PRO A 649 20.52 -3.79 -26.36
CA PRO A 649 20.83 -4.60 -25.17
C PRO A 649 21.24 -3.78 -23.95
N ASP A 650 21.95 -2.67 -24.14
CA ASP A 650 22.38 -1.81 -23.04
C ASP A 650 21.19 -1.05 -22.43
N ARG A 651 20.25 -0.62 -23.28
CA ARG A 651 19.01 0.03 -22.82
C ARG A 651 18.11 -0.97 -22.11
N VAL A 652 17.98 -2.19 -22.65
CA VAL A 652 17.27 -3.30 -21.99
C VAL A 652 17.82 -3.49 -20.57
N ARG A 653 19.14 -3.66 -20.40
CA ARG A 653 19.74 -3.82 -19.06
C ARG A 653 19.44 -2.63 -18.13
N ALA A 654 19.50 -1.40 -18.62
CA ALA A 654 19.22 -0.21 -17.81
C ALA A 654 17.75 -0.13 -17.37
N ILE A 655 16.81 -0.51 -18.24
CA ILE A 655 15.38 -0.57 -17.93
C ILE A 655 15.10 -1.67 -16.90
N GLU A 656 15.70 -2.85 -17.07
CA GLU A 656 15.56 -3.98 -16.13
C GLU A 656 16.03 -3.59 -14.72
N GLN A 657 17.16 -2.88 -14.61
CA GLN A 657 17.64 -2.34 -13.32
C GLN A 657 16.68 -1.31 -12.72
N THR A 658 16.05 -0.49 -13.56
CA THR A 658 15.08 0.51 -13.12
C THR A 658 13.80 -0.14 -12.62
N LEU A 659 13.26 -1.12 -13.36
CA LEU A 659 12.12 -1.93 -12.97
C LEU A 659 12.34 -2.58 -11.60
N GLU A 660 13.53 -3.15 -11.38
CA GLU A 660 13.87 -3.80 -10.11
C GLU A 660 13.98 -2.82 -8.94
N ARG A 661 14.51 -1.61 -9.18
CA ARG A 661 14.53 -0.55 -8.17
C ARG A 661 13.12 -0.11 -7.80
N THR A 662 12.29 0.19 -8.80
CA THR A 662 10.90 0.62 -8.61
C THR A 662 10.07 -0.47 -7.93
N ALA A 663 10.26 -1.75 -8.31
CA ALA A 663 9.57 -2.88 -7.69
C ALA A 663 9.91 -3.01 -6.20
N ARG A 664 11.18 -2.84 -5.82
CA ARG A 664 11.61 -2.84 -4.41
C ARG A 664 11.00 -1.68 -3.63
N GLU A 665 10.93 -0.50 -4.22
CA GLU A 665 10.32 0.67 -3.59
C GLU A 665 8.84 0.43 -3.31
N ILE A 666 8.10 -0.10 -4.29
CA ILE A 666 6.68 -0.46 -4.14
C ILE A 666 6.51 -1.55 -3.08
N LEU A 667 7.24 -2.67 -3.18
CA LEU A 667 7.13 -3.78 -2.23
C LEU A 667 7.40 -3.33 -0.79
N ARG A 668 8.42 -2.49 -0.56
CA ARG A 668 8.70 -1.92 0.76
C ARG A 668 7.55 -1.05 1.28
N ALA A 669 6.86 -0.32 0.41
CA ALA A 669 5.70 0.45 0.81
C ALA A 669 4.52 -0.46 1.16
N LEU A 670 4.27 -1.50 0.36
CA LEU A 670 3.25 -2.51 0.64
C LEU A 670 3.49 -3.22 1.97
N ASP A 671 4.73 -3.59 2.26
CA ASP A 671 5.08 -4.27 3.51
C ASP A 671 4.87 -3.38 4.74
N ARG A 672 5.18 -2.07 4.65
CA ARG A 672 4.87 -1.12 5.73
C ARG A 672 3.37 -1.03 6.01
N ILE A 673 2.55 -1.08 4.97
CA ILE A 673 1.09 -1.01 5.08
C ILE A 673 0.56 -2.30 5.72
N ASN A 674 0.99 -3.47 5.25
CA ASN A 674 0.58 -4.75 5.83
C ASN A 674 0.95 -4.86 7.32
N LEU A 675 2.12 -4.37 7.72
CA LEU A 675 2.53 -4.30 9.13
C LEU A 675 1.67 -3.35 9.97
N ALA A 676 1.09 -2.31 9.37
CA ALA A 676 0.22 -1.36 10.05
C ALA A 676 -1.24 -1.88 10.18
N GLN A 677 -1.70 -2.69 9.22
CA GLN A 677 -3.09 -3.18 9.16
C GLN A 677 -3.29 -4.52 9.85
N ASN A 678 -2.30 -5.39 9.75
CA ASN A 678 -2.20 -6.62 10.51
C ASN A 678 -0.94 -6.49 11.36
N PRO A 679 -0.96 -5.70 12.47
CA PRO A 679 0.05 -5.88 13.48
C PRO A 679 -0.03 -7.37 13.84
N GLN A 680 0.97 -8.16 13.46
CA GLN A 680 0.91 -9.59 13.64
C GLN A 680 0.54 -9.83 15.11
N PRO A 681 -0.55 -10.57 15.36
CA PRO A 681 -1.23 -10.57 16.65
C PRO A 681 -0.25 -10.86 17.76
#